data_AF-A0A024GSB4-F1
#
_entry.id   AF-A0A024GSB4-F1
#
_cell.length_a   1.000
_cell.length_b   1.000
_cell.length_c   1.000
_cell.angle_alpha   90.00
_cell.angle_beta   90.00
_cell.angle_gamma   90.00
#
_symmetry.space_group_name_H-M   'P 1'
#
loop_
_entity.id
_entity.type
_entity.pdbx_description
1 polymer ?
#
loop_
_entity_poly.entity_id
_entity_poly.type
_entity_poly.pdbx_seq_one_letter_code
_entity_poly.pdbx_strand_id
1 'polypeptide(L)'
;MQKWSICGHFAITLGLLVALLNEYTYSIDCLKHNIPVLIMHGMGDAAENTGMMKIQQLVSKELDAYVYLARIGESKEEDIKNSYFMPMVKQLEIFSKQVKEVRDILLQQRSEFLMTLMKNPNLKNGFNAIGLSQGNLLVRAYIEIYNSPRVFNFISLHGPLGGVSAIPHCAPINTFCREVIYLISLGVYSTLVQDHLAQANYFRDPMAITRYLEHAQFLPDINNEKIHKFNATYRNNFASLDSLILVKAKRDTQVFPSESEWFGVYADVDAFKRILKYNETTWYQQDLFGLKELDRAGKIHFYETDGDHLVISDQTIIQLHIFQMSTILLKRVAKIGTIGTCATYGAGLISLYVDAPQADIGGGRRRDKEQVFPGWLHNVGRVPTVMAATAVSKMYLHVLNRLTCDGNEVLLENLKNRPKGKALLTVSNHTATVDDPGIFAGILPWSFLTPSRIRWSLCSQEYCYTKGRLASTLFYSAKTLPIKRGAGINQELLHDIFERIQDGQWVHIFPEGKITQDGSLGGREGPDRDKIGRLKWGVGKLIARADTTPVVIPIYHVNMNKLMPQDENNEVINVLPRANNHVFVRVGQPIDFEDLFREYEKERVKASNAASWDSEEKEKILYSAITRRIEEALLNLEQQISTNIEK
;
A
#
# COMPACT_ATOMS: atom_id res chain seq x y z
N MET A 1 9.49 -19.13 -37.95
CA MET A 1 9.88 -19.29 -36.53
C MET A 1 10.14 -17.91 -35.93
N GLN A 2 9.10 -17.22 -35.49
CA GLN A 2 9.15 -15.97 -34.70
C GLN A 2 7.69 -15.64 -34.34
N LYS A 3 7.14 -16.36 -33.36
CA LYS A 3 5.80 -16.11 -32.79
C LYS A 3 5.93 -16.16 -31.27
N TRP A 4 6.82 -15.32 -30.75
CA TRP A 4 6.85 -15.05 -29.32
C TRP A 4 5.76 -14.04 -28.99
N SER A 5 4.53 -14.52 -28.88
CA SER A 5 3.35 -13.73 -28.52
C SER A 5 3.58 -13.02 -27.18
N ILE A 6 3.23 -11.74 -27.14
CA ILE A 6 3.36 -10.81 -26.01
C ILE A 6 2.69 -11.35 -24.73
N CYS A 7 1.68 -12.23 -24.80
CA CYS A 7 1.15 -12.92 -23.61
C CYS A 7 2.12 -13.94 -23.01
N GLY A 8 2.92 -14.62 -23.84
CA GLY A 8 4.00 -15.49 -23.39
C GLY A 8 5.15 -14.69 -22.80
N HIS A 9 5.52 -13.56 -23.43
CA HIS A 9 6.51 -12.66 -22.86
C HIS A 9 6.02 -12.00 -21.57
N PHE A 10 4.78 -11.51 -21.49
CA PHE A 10 4.18 -10.98 -20.26
C PHE A 10 4.00 -12.05 -19.20
N ALA A 11 3.66 -13.29 -19.54
CA ALA A 11 3.64 -14.40 -18.58
C ALA A 11 5.05 -14.86 -18.17
N ILE A 12 6.07 -14.62 -18.99
CA ILE A 12 7.49 -14.87 -18.67
C ILE A 12 8.10 -13.68 -17.92
N THR A 13 7.75 -12.42 -18.19
CA THR A 13 8.18 -11.25 -17.40
C THR A 13 7.38 -11.13 -16.12
N LEU A 14 6.08 -11.46 -16.11
CA LEU A 14 5.27 -11.65 -14.90
C LEU A 14 5.66 -12.94 -14.20
N GLY A 15 6.08 -13.99 -14.91
CA GLY A 15 6.60 -15.24 -14.33
C GLY A 15 8.02 -15.10 -13.77
N LEU A 16 8.87 -14.27 -14.38
CA LEU A 16 10.18 -13.86 -13.88
C LEU A 16 10.03 -12.79 -12.79
N LEU A 17 9.05 -11.87 -12.90
CA LEU A 17 8.66 -11.02 -11.77
C LEU A 17 8.06 -11.86 -10.66
N VAL A 18 7.29 -12.91 -10.90
CA VAL A 18 6.72 -13.82 -9.90
C VAL A 18 7.75 -14.82 -9.40
N ALA A 19 8.83 -15.09 -10.14
CA ALA A 19 9.97 -15.87 -9.66
C ALA A 19 10.90 -15.02 -8.79
N LEU A 20 11.24 -13.81 -9.26
CA LEU A 20 11.89 -12.77 -8.47
C LEU A 20 11.03 -12.43 -7.26
N LEU A 21 9.71 -12.28 -7.42
CA LEU A 21 8.75 -12.07 -6.35
C LEU A 21 8.35 -13.34 -5.61
N ASN A 22 8.71 -14.55 -6.02
CA ASN A 22 8.54 -15.77 -5.20
C ASN A 22 9.61 -15.79 -4.10
N GLU A 23 10.76 -15.17 -4.37
CA GLU A 23 11.71 -14.71 -3.35
C GLU A 23 11.26 -13.41 -2.64
N TYR A 24 10.11 -12.79 -2.97
CA TYR A 24 9.56 -11.58 -2.30
C TYR A 24 8.12 -11.71 -1.72
N THR A 25 7.37 -12.80 -1.97
CA THR A 25 5.92 -12.90 -1.64
C THR A 25 5.63 -13.66 -0.35
N TYR A 26 6.68 -13.96 0.42
CA TYR A 26 6.63 -14.69 1.68
C TYR A 26 6.12 -13.87 2.90
N SER A 27 5.70 -12.62 2.73
CA SER A 27 5.45 -11.74 3.89
C SER A 27 4.17 -10.89 3.86
N ILE A 28 3.17 -11.16 3.01
CA ILE A 28 2.01 -10.23 2.90
C ILE A 28 0.72 -10.72 3.57
N ASP A 29 0.59 -12.02 3.84
CA ASP A 29 -0.49 -12.51 4.71
C ASP A 29 -0.26 -12.21 6.21
N CYS A 30 0.87 -11.59 6.57
CA CYS A 30 1.16 -11.15 7.94
C CYS A 30 1.17 -9.61 8.12
N LEU A 31 0.85 -8.81 7.09
CA LEU A 31 1.06 -7.34 7.09
C LEU A 31 -0.21 -6.49 6.91
N LYS A 32 -1.38 -7.02 7.28
CA LYS A 32 -2.58 -6.20 7.45
C LYS A 32 -3.03 -6.19 8.91
N HIS A 33 -2.72 -5.04 9.55
CA HIS A 33 -3.37 -4.42 10.72
C HIS A 33 -2.58 -4.37 12.05
N ASN A 34 -2.22 -3.11 12.36
CA ASN A 34 -1.94 -2.41 13.63
C ASN A 34 -0.63 -2.69 14.36
N ILE A 35 0.50 -2.25 13.78
CA ILE A 35 1.66 -1.84 14.59
C ILE A 35 1.36 -0.40 15.06
N PRO A 36 1.30 -0.14 16.37
CA PRO A 36 1.09 1.20 16.91
C PRO A 36 2.17 2.18 16.43
N VAL A 37 1.79 3.42 16.19
CA VAL A 37 2.71 4.50 15.83
C VAL A 37 2.79 5.48 16.98
N LEU A 38 4.00 5.84 17.39
CA LEU A 38 4.23 6.85 18.40
C LEU A 38 4.93 8.04 17.75
N ILE A 39 4.42 9.25 18.00
CA ILE A 39 4.94 10.47 17.41
C ILE A 39 5.43 11.41 18.53
N MET A 40 6.64 11.93 18.39
CA MET A 40 7.22 12.93 19.28
C MET A 40 7.45 14.25 18.53
N HIS A 41 6.86 15.33 19.02
CA HIS A 41 6.96 16.66 18.41
C HIS A 41 8.31 17.35 18.70
N GLY A 42 8.50 18.50 18.06
CA GLY A 42 9.71 19.31 18.16
C GLY A 42 9.64 20.44 19.19
N MET A 43 10.65 21.30 19.15
CA MET A 43 10.76 22.53 19.93
C MET A 43 9.57 23.45 19.67
N GLY A 44 8.97 23.99 20.74
CA GLY A 44 7.89 24.98 20.65
C GLY A 44 6.54 24.44 20.21
N ASP A 45 6.40 23.12 20.08
CA ASP A 45 5.18 22.43 19.70
C ASP A 45 4.59 21.64 20.89
N ALA A 46 3.42 21.03 20.69
CA ALA A 46 2.76 20.16 21.67
C ALA A 46 1.93 19.07 20.98
N ALA A 47 1.70 17.96 21.68
CA ALA A 47 0.84 16.88 21.18
C ALA A 47 -0.55 17.37 20.75
N GLU A 48 -1.10 18.37 21.44
CA GLU A 48 -2.45 18.92 21.21
C GLU A 48 -2.49 20.05 20.17
N ASN A 49 -1.38 20.37 19.51
CA ASN A 49 -1.40 21.38 18.45
C ASN A 49 -2.03 20.83 17.17
N THR A 50 -2.70 21.72 16.43
CA THR A 50 -3.46 21.38 15.21
C THR A 50 -2.60 20.65 14.16
N GLY A 51 -1.34 21.06 14.00
CA GLY A 51 -0.40 20.39 13.08
C GLY A 51 -0.14 18.93 13.47
N MET A 52 0.15 18.68 14.75
CA MET A 52 0.39 17.34 15.28
C MET A 52 -0.85 16.44 15.21
N MET A 53 -2.03 16.98 15.58
CA MET A 53 -3.30 16.25 15.44
C MET A 53 -3.63 15.93 13.98
N LYS A 54 -3.33 16.83 13.04
CA LYS A 54 -3.51 16.56 11.61
C LYS A 54 -2.62 15.41 11.13
N ILE A 55 -1.35 15.39 11.55
CA ILE A 55 -0.42 14.28 11.25
C ILE A 55 -0.95 12.98 11.87
N GLN A 56 -1.41 13.01 13.12
CA GLN A 56 -2.00 11.84 13.79
C GLN A 56 -3.18 11.27 13.00
N GLN A 57 -4.13 12.12 12.59
CA GLN A 57 -5.30 11.70 11.82
C GLN A 57 -4.91 11.13 10.46
N LEU A 58 -3.96 11.77 9.76
CA LEU A 58 -3.46 11.31 8.47
C LEU A 58 -2.82 9.91 8.60
N VAL A 59 -1.89 9.75 9.54
CA VAL A 59 -1.19 8.48 9.79
C VAL A 59 -2.17 7.40 10.26
N SER A 60 -3.11 7.75 11.14
CA SER A 60 -4.10 6.81 11.65
C SER A 60 -5.02 6.30 10.54
N LYS A 61 -5.51 7.21 9.68
CA LYS A 61 -6.42 6.88 8.58
C LYS A 61 -5.76 6.05 7.49
N GLU A 62 -4.54 6.40 7.09
CA GLU A 62 -3.85 5.73 5.98
C GLU A 62 -3.35 4.34 6.35
N LEU A 63 -3.06 4.11 7.64
CA LEU A 63 -2.46 2.86 8.13
C LEU A 63 -3.41 1.96 8.90
N ASP A 64 -4.62 2.45 9.20
CA ASP A 64 -5.55 1.81 10.12
C ASP A 64 -4.85 1.41 11.43
N ALA A 65 -4.06 2.32 11.99
CA ALA A 65 -3.21 2.08 13.16
C ALA A 65 -3.56 3.00 14.33
N TYR A 66 -3.33 2.50 15.55
CA TYR A 66 -3.35 3.33 16.75
C TYR A 66 -2.14 4.26 16.74
N VAL A 67 -2.39 5.57 16.78
CA VAL A 67 -1.35 6.60 16.78
C VAL A 67 -1.38 7.37 18.11
N TYR A 68 -0.29 7.29 18.86
CA TYR A 68 -0.10 8.04 20.11
C TYR A 68 0.79 9.25 19.86
N LEU A 69 0.31 10.43 20.26
CA LEU A 69 1.13 11.63 20.32
C LEU A 69 1.71 11.74 21.73
N ALA A 70 3.03 11.64 21.85
CA ALA A 70 3.70 11.79 23.13
C ALA A 70 3.73 13.27 23.54
N ARG A 71 3.65 13.51 24.84
CA ARG A 71 3.67 14.85 25.46
C ARG A 71 4.70 14.89 26.58
N ILE A 72 5.24 16.05 26.93
CA ILE A 72 6.18 16.23 28.04
C ILE A 72 5.58 17.24 29.02
N GLY A 73 4.69 16.77 29.90
CA GLY A 73 3.97 17.62 30.84
C GLY A 73 2.52 17.16 31.00
N GLU A 74 1.78 17.83 31.88
CA GLU A 74 0.36 17.50 32.13
C GLU A 74 -0.60 18.32 31.26
N SER A 75 -0.18 19.51 30.80
CA SER A 75 -0.93 20.39 29.90
C SER A 75 -0.17 20.71 28.62
N LYS A 76 -0.89 21.25 27.63
CA LYS A 76 -0.32 21.79 26.39
C LYS A 76 0.73 22.86 26.64
N GLU A 77 0.50 23.76 27.59
CA GLU A 77 1.44 24.85 27.91
C GLU A 77 2.73 24.31 28.54
N GLU A 78 2.61 23.30 29.41
CA GLU A 78 3.77 22.62 29.97
C GLU A 78 4.54 21.85 28.90
N ASP A 79 3.85 21.19 27.96
CA ASP A 79 4.44 20.47 26.84
C ASP A 79 5.34 21.40 25.99
N ILE A 80 4.79 22.56 25.60
CA ILE A 80 5.53 23.61 24.87
C ILE A 80 6.71 24.09 25.72
N LYS A 81 6.48 24.47 26.98
CA LYS A 81 7.51 25.04 27.86
C LYS A 81 8.65 24.05 28.09
N ASN A 82 8.33 22.78 28.34
CA ASN A 82 9.31 21.74 28.62
C ASN A 82 10.16 21.41 27.39
N SER A 83 9.63 21.56 26.17
CA SER A 83 10.43 21.43 24.95
C SER A 83 11.63 22.40 24.90
N TYR A 84 11.56 23.55 25.60
CA TYR A 84 12.67 24.50 25.76
C TYR A 84 13.44 24.27 27.06
N PHE A 85 12.76 24.25 28.19
CA PHE A 85 13.39 24.46 29.50
C PHE A 85 13.58 23.21 30.35
N MET A 86 13.18 22.03 29.84
CA MET A 86 13.48 20.76 30.49
C MET A 86 14.67 20.11 29.79
N PRO A 87 15.72 19.66 30.51
CA PRO A 87 16.84 18.97 29.88
C PRO A 87 16.37 17.67 29.24
N MET A 88 16.97 17.31 28.10
CA MET A 88 16.58 16.18 27.26
C MET A 88 16.58 14.85 28.03
N VAL A 89 17.47 14.69 29.02
CA VAL A 89 17.51 13.52 29.90
C VAL A 89 16.21 13.34 30.67
N LYS A 90 15.65 14.42 31.25
CA LYS A 90 14.37 14.38 31.97
C LYS A 90 13.18 14.19 31.03
N GLN A 91 13.22 14.83 29.85
CA GLN A 91 12.19 14.61 28.82
C GLN A 91 12.16 13.13 28.39
N LEU A 92 13.34 12.51 28.22
CA LEU A 92 13.46 11.10 27.87
C LEU A 92 12.89 10.17 28.96
N GLU A 93 13.10 10.48 30.25
CA GLU A 93 12.50 9.71 31.34
C GLU A 93 10.96 9.73 31.25
N ILE A 94 10.37 10.91 31.07
CA ILE A 94 8.92 11.09 30.90
C ILE A 94 8.42 10.34 29.67
N PHE A 95 9.09 10.52 28.53
CA PHE A 95 8.78 9.83 27.28
C PHE A 95 8.80 8.32 27.45
N SER A 96 9.85 7.77 28.07
CA SER A 96 9.99 6.33 28.31
C SER A 96 8.89 5.78 29.23
N LYS A 97 8.43 6.59 30.21
CA LYS A 97 7.33 6.24 31.10
C LYS A 97 6.00 6.17 30.34
N GLN A 98 5.73 7.16 29.49
CA GLN A 98 4.53 7.15 28.64
C GLN A 98 4.51 5.95 27.69
N VAL A 99 5.63 5.61 27.06
CA VAL A 99 5.71 4.42 26.20
C VAL A 99 5.31 3.15 26.97
N LYS A 100 5.74 3.02 28.23
CA LYS A 100 5.36 1.91 29.12
C LYS A 100 3.88 1.95 29.52
N GLU A 101 3.37 3.12 29.89
CA GLU A 101 1.95 3.31 30.28
C GLU A 101 1.01 3.00 29.11
N VAL A 102 1.28 3.51 27.91
CA VAL A 102 0.48 3.22 26.71
C VAL A 102 0.53 1.73 26.38
N ARG A 103 1.69 1.08 26.52
CA ARG A 103 1.81 -0.39 26.37
C ARG A 103 0.89 -1.09 27.36
N ASP A 104 0.90 -0.70 28.62
CA ASP A 104 0.13 -1.35 29.67
C ASP A 104 -1.39 -1.13 29.49
N ILE A 105 -1.82 0.07 29.07
CA ILE A 105 -3.21 0.38 28.70
C ILE A 105 -3.67 -0.52 27.54
N LEU A 106 -2.88 -0.61 26.46
CA LEU A 106 -3.23 -1.47 25.31
C LEU A 106 -3.25 -2.96 25.68
N LEU A 107 -2.49 -3.38 26.70
CA LEU A 107 -2.54 -4.74 27.24
C LEU A 107 -3.78 -4.97 28.13
N GLN A 108 -4.26 -3.94 28.84
CA GLN A 108 -5.36 -4.02 29.81
C GLN A 108 -6.76 -3.91 29.19
N GLN A 109 -6.94 -3.22 28.04
CA GLN A 109 -8.22 -3.08 27.32
C GLN A 109 -8.76 -4.40 26.70
N ARG A 110 -8.38 -5.54 27.27
CA ARG A 110 -8.60 -6.91 26.78
C ARG A 110 -9.92 -7.54 27.27
N SER A 111 -10.73 -6.87 28.11
CA SER A 111 -11.94 -7.46 28.72
C SER A 111 -13.22 -6.63 28.52
N GLU A 112 -14.19 -7.31 27.89
CA GLU A 112 -15.66 -7.11 27.79
C GLU A 112 -16.23 -5.83 27.14
N PHE A 113 -17.05 -6.06 26.11
CA PHE A 113 -17.84 -5.11 25.30
C PHE A 113 -17.13 -4.31 24.19
N LEU A 114 -15.80 -4.14 24.21
CA LEU A 114 -15.03 -3.51 23.11
C LEU A 114 -14.46 -4.48 22.05
N MET A 115 -14.65 -5.79 22.23
CA MET A 115 -14.20 -6.85 21.30
C MET A 115 -14.87 -6.80 19.92
N THR A 116 -15.91 -5.97 19.74
CA THR A 116 -16.65 -5.87 18.48
C THR A 116 -16.16 -4.74 17.56
N LEU A 117 -15.39 -3.75 18.06
CA LEU A 117 -15.05 -2.55 17.28
C LEU A 117 -13.57 -2.14 17.27
N MET A 118 -12.68 -2.70 18.10
CA MET A 118 -11.24 -2.39 18.04
C MET A 118 -10.41 -3.68 18.07
N LYS A 119 -9.90 -4.10 16.91
CA LYS A 119 -8.95 -5.21 16.78
C LYS A 119 -7.50 -4.70 16.81
N ASN A 120 -6.86 -4.57 17.98
CA ASN A 120 -5.46 -5.04 18.15
C ASN A 120 -4.82 -4.84 19.54
N PRO A 121 -4.10 -5.85 20.08
CA PRO A 121 -3.32 -5.78 21.32
C PRO A 121 -1.78 -5.66 21.12
N ASN A 122 -1.27 -4.84 20.18
CA ASN A 122 0.09 -5.03 19.62
C ASN A 122 1.28 -4.24 20.21
N LEU A 123 1.12 -3.32 21.17
CA LEU A 123 2.29 -2.65 21.80
C LEU A 123 3.21 -3.63 22.54
N LYS A 124 2.73 -4.82 22.90
CA LYS A 124 3.55 -5.88 23.50
C LYS A 124 4.75 -6.27 22.64
N ASN A 125 4.58 -6.23 21.31
CA ASN A 125 5.57 -6.74 20.37
C ASN A 125 6.48 -5.64 19.81
N GLY A 126 6.09 -4.36 19.94
CA GLY A 126 6.85 -3.21 19.45
C GLY A 126 5.96 -2.14 18.81
N PHE A 127 6.58 -1.07 18.31
CA PHE A 127 5.88 0.05 17.64
C PHE A 127 6.75 0.73 16.58
N ASN A 128 6.13 1.52 15.71
CA ASN A 128 6.83 2.45 14.81
C ASN A 128 6.92 3.82 15.46
N ALA A 129 8.03 4.53 15.26
CA ALA A 129 8.24 5.86 15.83
C ALA A 129 8.44 6.91 14.73
N ILE A 130 7.86 8.09 14.94
CA ILE A 130 8.08 9.29 14.12
C ILE A 130 8.56 10.41 15.03
N GLY A 131 9.71 10.99 14.75
CA GLY A 131 10.19 12.18 15.43
C GLY A 131 10.15 13.39 14.51
N LEU A 132 9.83 14.56 15.06
CA LEU A 132 9.86 15.84 14.36
C LEU A 132 10.87 16.76 15.04
N SER A 133 11.79 17.36 14.26
CA SER A 133 12.80 18.29 14.79
C SER A 133 13.52 17.70 16.03
N GLN A 134 13.59 18.40 17.16
CA GLN A 134 14.23 17.88 18.39
C GLN A 134 13.64 16.56 18.91
N GLY A 135 12.37 16.25 18.64
CA GLY A 135 11.71 15.01 19.09
C GLY A 135 12.42 13.75 18.59
N ASN A 136 13.15 13.85 17.47
CA ASN A 136 13.99 12.79 16.94
C ASN A 136 15.07 12.31 17.92
N LEU A 137 15.64 13.24 18.69
CA LEU A 137 16.66 12.92 19.67
C LEU A 137 16.08 12.13 20.86
N LEU A 138 14.84 12.41 21.26
CA LEU A 138 14.15 11.63 22.31
C LEU A 138 13.79 10.23 21.82
N VAL A 139 13.26 10.12 20.60
CA VAL A 139 12.95 8.82 19.99
C VAL A 139 14.23 7.98 19.84
N ARG A 140 15.31 8.57 19.32
CA ARG A 140 16.61 7.91 19.19
C ARG A 140 17.16 7.46 20.54
N ALA A 141 17.17 8.35 21.54
CA ALA A 141 17.69 8.00 22.86
C ALA A 141 16.83 6.92 23.55
N TYR A 142 15.51 6.92 23.33
CA TYR A 142 14.65 5.82 23.78
C TYR A 142 15.03 4.49 23.14
N ILE A 143 15.31 4.49 21.83
CA ILE A 143 15.79 3.30 21.12
C ILE A 143 17.12 2.84 21.72
N GLU A 144 18.09 3.72 21.89
CA GLU A 144 19.41 3.33 22.40
C GLU A 144 19.37 2.84 23.85
N ILE A 145 18.63 3.52 24.74
CA ILE A 145 18.66 3.28 26.19
C ILE A 145 17.64 2.23 26.65
N TYR A 146 16.41 2.25 26.15
CA TYR A 146 15.30 1.45 26.69
C TYR A 146 14.82 0.34 25.75
N ASN A 147 14.53 0.66 24.49
CA ASN A 147 14.02 -0.22 23.42
C ASN A 147 13.03 -1.34 23.83
N SER A 148 12.22 -1.13 24.85
CA SER A 148 11.30 -2.12 25.40
C SER A 148 10.02 -1.44 25.85
N PRO A 149 8.94 -1.51 25.05
CA PRO A 149 8.79 -2.27 23.80
C PRO A 149 9.69 -1.76 22.66
N ARG A 150 10.10 -2.67 21.77
CA ARG A 150 11.06 -2.39 20.68
C ARG A 150 10.48 -1.45 19.63
N VAL A 151 11.29 -0.51 19.16
CA VAL A 151 10.96 0.26 17.96
C VAL A 151 11.34 -0.56 16.72
N PHE A 152 10.38 -0.76 15.83
CA PHE A 152 10.62 -1.45 14.56
C PHE A 152 11.20 -0.49 13.54
N ASN A 153 10.48 0.61 13.27
CA ASN A 153 10.87 1.59 12.27
C ASN A 153 10.90 2.98 12.88
N PHE A 154 11.93 3.75 12.54
CA PHE A 154 12.09 5.13 12.99
C PHE A 154 12.11 6.07 11.77
N ILE A 155 11.15 6.98 11.70
CA ILE A 155 11.12 8.08 10.74
C ILE A 155 11.57 9.36 11.42
N SER A 156 12.71 9.89 10.97
CA SER A 156 13.22 11.18 11.40
C SER A 156 12.86 12.27 10.41
N LEU A 157 11.94 13.15 10.80
CA LEU A 157 11.55 14.32 10.03
C LEU A 157 12.35 15.54 10.51
N HIS A 158 13.34 15.93 9.70
CA HIS A 158 14.20 17.10 9.92
C HIS A 158 14.86 17.15 11.31
N GLY A 159 15.28 15.99 11.83
CA GLY A 159 15.82 15.88 13.19
C GLY A 159 17.30 16.20 13.28
N PRO A 160 17.79 17.04 14.21
CA PRO A 160 19.20 17.35 14.36
C PRO A 160 19.99 16.21 15.01
N LEU A 161 20.08 15.06 14.34
CA LEU A 161 20.59 13.80 14.89
C LEU A 161 22.09 13.84 15.19
N GLY A 162 22.86 14.66 14.48
CA GLY A 162 24.26 14.98 14.77
C GLY A 162 24.45 16.16 15.74
N GLY A 163 23.36 16.76 16.22
CA GLY A 163 23.35 18.01 16.98
C GLY A 163 23.29 19.25 16.10
N VAL A 164 23.26 20.42 16.74
CA VAL A 164 23.34 21.73 16.05
C VAL A 164 24.56 22.50 16.52
N SER A 165 25.19 23.24 15.62
CA SER A 165 26.34 24.10 15.94
C SER A 165 26.01 25.58 15.86
N ALA A 166 24.76 25.92 15.58
CA ALA A 166 24.26 27.29 15.54
C ALA A 166 22.78 27.35 15.97
N ILE A 167 22.27 28.58 16.13
CA ILE A 167 20.88 28.84 16.48
C ILE A 167 20.01 29.00 15.22
N PRO A 168 18.68 28.76 15.34
CA PRO A 168 17.68 29.08 14.32
C PRO A 168 17.94 30.39 13.56
N HIS A 169 17.84 30.36 12.24
CA HIS A 169 18.06 31.46 11.30
C HIS A 169 19.45 32.15 11.36
N CYS A 170 20.45 31.58 12.06
CA CYS A 170 21.77 32.19 12.21
C CYS A 170 22.90 31.24 11.79
N ALA A 171 23.03 30.96 10.49
CA ALA A 171 24.07 30.10 9.96
C ALA A 171 25.49 30.66 10.23
N PRO A 172 26.49 29.81 10.57
CA PRO A 172 27.86 30.22 10.91
C PRO A 172 28.70 30.67 9.69
N ILE A 173 28.03 31.12 8.63
CA ILE A 173 28.63 31.61 7.38
C ILE A 173 28.94 33.10 7.49
N ASN A 174 28.10 33.87 8.19
CA ASN A 174 28.29 35.30 8.40
C ASN A 174 29.04 35.59 9.72
N THR A 175 29.77 36.70 9.77
CA THR A 175 30.62 37.06 10.91
C THR A 175 29.80 37.31 12.19
N PHE A 176 28.63 37.92 12.07
CA PHE A 176 27.75 38.18 13.22
C PHE A 176 27.31 36.90 13.94
N CYS A 177 26.83 35.90 13.20
CA CYS A 177 26.42 34.61 13.76
C CYS A 177 27.60 33.85 14.36
N ARG A 178 28.81 33.97 13.80
CA ARG A 178 30.01 33.38 14.41
C ARG A 178 30.32 33.99 15.79
N GLU A 179 30.17 35.30 15.95
CA GLU A 179 30.34 35.95 17.26
C GLU A 179 29.28 35.51 18.28
N VAL A 180 28.01 35.43 17.86
CA VAL A 180 26.92 34.93 18.71
C VAL A 180 27.19 33.49 19.15
N ILE A 181 27.61 32.63 18.23
CA ILE A 181 27.96 31.23 18.54
C ILE A 181 29.14 31.14 19.48
N TYR A 182 30.17 31.98 19.29
CA TYR A 182 31.32 32.03 20.20
C TYR A 182 30.88 32.38 21.63
N LEU A 183 30.02 33.41 21.79
CA LEU A 183 29.47 33.79 23.09
C LEU A 183 28.65 32.67 23.74
N ILE A 184 27.78 31.99 22.97
CA ILE A 184 27.03 30.82 23.45
C ILE A 184 28.00 29.74 23.93
N SER A 185 29.05 29.48 23.15
CA SER A 185 30.02 28.42 23.42
C SER A 185 30.86 28.66 24.69
N LEU A 186 30.89 29.88 25.24
CA LEU A 186 31.51 30.15 26.55
C LEU A 186 30.73 29.53 27.72
N GLY A 187 29.39 29.43 27.60
CA GLY A 187 28.51 29.04 28.72
C GLY A 187 27.60 27.84 28.46
N VAL A 188 27.43 27.41 27.21
CA VAL A 188 26.46 26.36 26.82
C VAL A 188 26.69 25.03 27.53
N TYR A 189 27.94 24.71 27.87
CA TYR A 189 28.30 23.48 28.57
C TYR A 189 28.42 23.64 30.10
N SER A 190 28.04 24.79 30.66
CA SER A 190 27.93 24.93 32.11
C SER A 190 26.78 24.06 32.66
N THR A 191 26.94 23.56 33.88
CA THR A 191 25.92 22.72 34.54
C THR A 191 24.56 23.43 34.59
N LEU A 192 24.57 24.74 34.91
CA LEU A 192 23.34 25.54 34.94
C LEU A 192 22.59 25.50 33.60
N VAL A 193 23.28 25.70 32.49
CA VAL A 193 22.64 25.72 31.16
C VAL A 193 22.26 24.31 30.71
N GLN A 194 23.12 23.31 30.92
CA GLN A 194 22.81 21.91 30.58
C GLN A 194 21.60 21.36 31.36
N ASP A 195 21.38 21.77 32.61
CA ASP A 195 20.28 21.28 33.45
C ASP A 195 18.94 21.98 33.20
N HIS A 196 18.91 23.09 32.45
CA HIS A 196 17.74 23.95 32.28
C HIS A 196 17.38 24.29 30.84
N LEU A 197 18.22 23.95 29.85
CA LEU A 197 17.94 24.24 28.44
C LEU A 197 18.12 22.99 27.58
N ALA A 198 17.01 22.52 26.99
CA ALA A 198 16.98 21.32 26.15
C ALA A 198 17.98 21.42 24.99
N GLN A 199 18.01 22.59 24.34
CA GLN A 199 18.83 22.87 23.15
C GLN A 199 20.33 22.75 23.46
N ALA A 200 20.74 23.12 24.67
CA ALA A 200 22.14 23.01 25.09
C ALA A 200 22.62 21.55 25.16
N ASN A 201 21.71 20.60 25.44
CA ASN A 201 22.05 19.19 25.54
C ASN A 201 22.42 18.54 24.20
N TYR A 202 22.10 19.17 23.07
CA TYR A 202 22.47 18.74 21.72
C TYR A 202 23.15 19.82 20.89
N PHE A 203 23.65 20.87 21.55
CA PHE A 203 24.55 21.82 20.93
C PHE A 203 25.93 21.18 20.79
N ARG A 204 26.44 21.07 19.56
CA ARG A 204 27.74 20.50 19.23
C ARG A 204 28.60 21.58 18.61
N ASP A 205 29.42 22.23 19.43
CA ASP A 205 30.37 23.24 18.97
C ASP A 205 31.66 22.58 18.43
N PRO A 206 31.94 22.65 17.10
CA PRO A 206 33.19 22.13 16.55
C PRO A 206 34.42 22.90 17.04
N MET A 207 34.28 24.16 17.46
CA MET A 207 35.40 24.95 18.01
C MET A 207 35.74 24.61 19.47
N ALA A 208 34.82 23.97 20.18
CA ALA A 208 34.98 23.58 21.59
C ALA A 208 34.70 22.10 21.81
N ILE A 209 35.13 21.25 20.87
CA ILE A 209 34.80 19.82 20.88
C ILE A 209 35.22 19.11 22.17
N THR A 210 36.35 19.49 22.78
CA THR A 210 36.79 18.94 24.08
C THR A 210 35.75 19.23 25.18
N ARG A 211 35.26 20.47 25.27
CA ARG A 211 34.25 20.86 26.27
C ARG A 211 32.91 20.18 26.00
N TYR A 212 32.53 20.02 24.74
CA TYR A 212 31.37 19.24 24.33
C TYR A 212 31.45 17.79 24.84
N LEU A 213 32.55 17.09 24.56
CA LEU A 213 32.74 15.68 24.95
C LEU A 213 32.76 15.51 26.47
N GLU A 214 33.36 16.45 27.19
CA GLU A 214 33.45 16.40 28.66
C GLU A 214 32.10 16.71 29.31
N HIS A 215 31.47 17.83 28.95
CA HIS A 215 30.43 18.45 29.76
C HIS A 215 29.01 18.36 29.17
N ALA A 216 28.83 18.21 27.86
CA ALA A 216 27.47 18.06 27.31
C ALA A 216 26.85 16.74 27.82
N GLN A 217 25.60 16.82 28.29
CA GLN A 217 25.02 15.73 29.09
C GLN A 217 24.32 14.65 28.27
N PHE A 218 23.83 14.98 27.07
CA PHE A 218 22.94 14.10 26.31
C PHE A 218 23.56 13.63 25.00
N LEU A 219 23.81 14.53 24.03
CA LEU A 219 24.22 14.14 22.68
C LEU A 219 25.51 13.29 22.62
N PRO A 220 26.62 13.65 23.29
CA PRO A 220 27.82 12.80 23.25
C PRO A 220 27.66 11.48 24.00
N ASP A 221 26.67 11.38 24.90
CA ASP A 221 26.33 10.12 25.58
C ASP A 221 25.62 9.18 24.60
N ILE A 222 24.54 9.64 23.97
CA ILE A 222 23.76 8.85 23.01
C ILE A 222 24.53 8.57 21.70
N ASN A 223 25.51 9.40 21.36
CA ASN A 223 26.45 9.14 20.26
C ASN A 223 27.60 8.18 20.64
N ASN A 224 27.67 7.69 21.88
CA ASN A 224 28.78 6.87 22.37
C ASN A 224 30.16 7.53 22.14
N GLU A 225 30.23 8.87 22.10
CA GLU A 225 31.47 9.63 21.86
C GLU A 225 32.35 9.71 23.11
N LYS A 226 31.74 9.57 24.30
CA LYS A 226 32.47 9.51 25.58
C LYS A 226 33.10 8.12 25.73
N ILE A 227 34.35 7.97 25.30
CA ILE A 227 35.09 6.68 25.25
C ILE A 227 35.00 5.90 26.59
N HIS A 228 35.09 6.58 27.72
CA HIS A 228 35.01 5.96 29.07
C HIS A 228 33.58 5.55 29.49
N LYS A 229 32.56 5.91 28.71
CA LYS A 229 31.15 5.55 28.90
C LYS A 229 30.57 4.74 27.73
N PHE A 230 31.42 4.23 26.84
CA PHE A 230 30.96 3.45 25.70
C PHE A 230 29.97 2.36 26.13
N ASN A 231 28.77 2.37 25.55
CA ASN A 231 27.71 1.44 25.88
C ASN A 231 27.32 0.60 24.65
N ALA A 232 27.73 -0.67 24.64
CA ALA A 232 27.38 -1.61 23.59
C ALA A 232 25.87 -1.85 23.46
N THR A 233 25.09 -1.61 24.52
CA THR A 233 23.62 -1.74 24.49
C THR A 233 22.99 -0.70 23.58
N TYR A 234 23.49 0.55 23.61
CA TYR A 234 23.01 1.62 22.74
C TYR A 234 23.20 1.23 21.27
N ARG A 235 24.41 0.75 20.95
CA ARG A 235 24.76 0.23 19.63
C ARG A 235 23.84 -0.90 19.19
N ASN A 236 23.66 -1.92 20.02
CA ASN A 236 22.87 -3.10 19.68
C ASN A 236 21.38 -2.76 19.51
N ASN A 237 20.84 -1.88 20.36
CA ASN A 237 19.45 -1.49 20.27
C ASN A 237 19.17 -0.63 19.03
N PHE A 238 20.03 0.35 18.71
CA PHE A 238 19.85 1.17 17.52
C PHE A 238 20.03 0.33 16.23
N ALA A 239 21.05 -0.55 16.18
CA ALA A 239 21.23 -1.51 15.10
C ALA A 239 20.06 -2.50 14.94
N SER A 240 19.25 -2.68 15.99
CA SER A 240 18.09 -3.55 15.94
C SER A 240 16.95 -3.00 15.09
N LEU A 241 16.92 -1.72 14.71
CA LEU A 241 15.86 -1.17 13.86
C LEU A 241 15.67 -1.99 12.58
N ASP A 242 14.43 -2.17 12.14
CA ASP A 242 14.11 -2.77 10.85
C ASP A 242 14.37 -1.78 9.70
N SER A 243 14.00 -0.51 9.90
CA SER A 243 14.30 0.59 8.99
C SER A 243 14.48 1.93 9.72
N LEU A 244 15.43 2.73 9.22
CA LEU A 244 15.72 4.10 9.64
C LEU A 244 15.51 5.04 8.45
N ILE A 245 14.54 5.93 8.53
CA ILE A 245 14.17 6.84 7.45
C ILE A 245 14.61 8.23 7.89
N LEU A 246 15.51 8.83 7.13
CA LEU A 246 16.10 10.13 7.43
C LEU A 246 15.63 11.13 6.38
N VAL A 247 14.85 12.11 6.80
CA VAL A 247 14.30 13.14 5.92
C VAL A 247 14.99 14.46 6.22
N LYS A 248 15.60 15.05 5.19
CA LYS A 248 16.33 16.31 5.26
C LYS A 248 15.61 17.43 4.49
N ALA A 249 15.46 18.62 5.08
CA ALA A 249 14.95 19.78 4.37
C ALA A 249 16.06 20.39 3.50
N LYS A 250 15.77 20.65 2.22
CA LYS A 250 16.76 21.25 1.31
C LYS A 250 17.07 22.70 1.65
N ARG A 251 16.13 23.39 2.28
CA ARG A 251 16.24 24.82 2.62
C ARG A 251 16.07 25.05 4.11
N ASP A 252 16.53 24.10 4.93
CA ASP A 252 16.38 24.18 6.37
C ASP A 252 17.10 25.41 6.93
N THR A 253 16.33 26.31 7.55
CA THR A 253 16.85 27.50 8.21
C THR A 253 16.96 27.35 9.73
N GLN A 254 16.67 26.17 10.29
CA GLN A 254 16.66 25.89 11.72
C GLN A 254 17.79 24.96 12.17
N VAL A 255 18.11 23.94 11.38
CA VAL A 255 19.14 22.95 11.70
C VAL A 255 20.44 23.30 10.98
N PHE A 256 21.49 23.61 11.76
CA PHE A 256 22.81 23.95 11.23
C PHE A 256 23.90 23.03 11.80
N PRO A 257 24.64 22.28 10.96
CA PRO A 257 24.44 22.14 9.51
C PRO A 257 23.17 21.30 9.22
N SER A 258 22.49 21.54 8.09
CA SER A 258 21.29 20.75 7.73
C SER A 258 21.62 19.29 7.46
N GLU A 259 22.89 18.98 7.15
CA GLU A 259 23.40 17.61 7.10
C GLU A 259 23.22 16.84 8.42
N SER A 260 23.04 17.52 9.56
CA SER A 260 22.70 16.90 10.84
C SER A 260 21.39 16.11 10.80
N GLU A 261 20.48 16.47 9.90
CA GLU A 261 19.25 15.72 9.59
C GLU A 261 19.52 14.31 9.09
N TRP A 262 20.71 14.10 8.52
CA TRP A 262 21.23 12.83 8.07
C TRP A 262 22.44 12.36 8.88
N PHE A 263 22.68 12.81 10.12
CA PHE A 263 23.86 12.52 10.95
C PHE A 263 25.21 13.12 10.45
N GLY A 264 25.18 14.11 9.56
CA GLY A 264 26.37 14.90 9.22
C GLY A 264 26.64 16.00 10.24
N VAL A 265 27.88 16.49 10.30
CA VAL A 265 28.29 17.56 11.22
C VAL A 265 29.42 18.40 10.62
N TYR A 266 29.71 19.56 11.20
CA TYR A 266 30.97 20.24 10.92
C TYR A 266 32.17 19.42 11.41
N ALA A 267 33.26 19.44 10.64
CA ALA A 267 34.52 18.80 11.03
C ALA A 267 35.15 19.50 12.23
N ASP A 268 35.73 18.72 13.14
CA ASP A 268 36.30 19.22 14.40
C ASP A 268 37.60 20.05 14.19
N VAL A 269 38.31 19.82 13.07
CA VAL A 269 39.64 20.42 12.79
C VAL A 269 39.59 21.64 11.85
N ASP A 270 38.46 21.91 11.21
CA ASP A 270 38.26 23.08 10.32
C ASP A 270 36.83 23.61 10.49
N ALA A 271 36.57 24.04 11.73
CA ALA A 271 35.26 24.40 12.24
C ALA A 271 34.50 25.33 11.29
N PHE A 272 33.24 24.98 11.01
CA PHE A 272 32.33 25.71 10.13
C PHE A 272 32.73 25.80 8.64
N LYS A 273 33.86 25.23 8.20
CA LYS A 273 34.28 25.25 6.79
C LYS A 273 34.00 23.95 6.06
N ARG A 274 34.26 22.82 6.71
CA ARG A 274 34.00 21.48 6.15
C ARG A 274 32.85 20.82 6.87
N ILE A 275 31.88 20.34 6.10
CA ILE A 275 30.80 19.48 6.59
C ILE A 275 31.18 18.04 6.25
N LEU A 276 31.17 17.19 7.27
CA LEU A 276 31.30 15.74 7.16
C LEU A 276 29.93 15.15 6.89
N LYS A 277 29.82 14.36 5.83
CA LYS A 277 28.65 13.49 5.62
C LYS A 277 28.63 12.41 6.70
N TYR A 278 27.47 11.81 6.93
CA TYR A 278 27.28 10.76 7.94
C TYR A 278 28.34 9.66 7.87
N ASN A 279 28.73 9.24 6.66
CA ASN A 279 29.70 8.18 6.45
C ASN A 279 31.16 8.62 6.66
N GLU A 280 31.46 9.91 6.73
CA GLU A 280 32.80 10.45 7.02
C GLU A 280 33.03 10.66 8.53
N THR A 281 31.97 10.64 9.33
CA THR A 281 32.04 10.90 10.77
C THR A 281 32.75 9.77 11.54
N THR A 282 33.36 10.12 12.67
CA THR A 282 34.00 9.14 13.57
C THR A 282 33.02 8.08 14.06
N TRP A 283 31.79 8.47 14.41
CA TRP A 283 30.78 7.54 14.90
C TRP A 283 30.32 6.53 13.86
N TYR A 284 30.27 6.90 12.58
CA TYR A 284 30.03 5.93 11.52
C TYR A 284 31.25 5.05 11.29
N GLN A 285 32.44 5.63 11.17
CA GLN A 285 33.66 4.86 10.84
C GLN A 285 33.96 3.78 11.89
N GLN A 286 33.79 4.12 13.18
CA GLN A 286 33.98 3.23 14.32
C GLN A 286 32.69 2.50 14.74
N ASP A 287 31.56 2.79 14.10
CA ASP A 287 30.24 2.20 14.36
C ASP A 287 29.79 2.28 15.82
N LEU A 288 29.99 3.45 16.44
CA LEU A 288 29.86 3.67 17.88
C LEU A 288 28.46 3.34 18.42
N PHE A 289 27.42 3.59 17.63
CA PHE A 289 26.02 3.30 17.98
C PHE A 289 25.30 2.49 16.90
N GLY A 290 26.00 1.82 15.98
CA GLY A 290 25.39 0.84 15.08
C GLY A 290 24.86 1.43 13.76
N LEU A 291 25.15 2.70 13.47
CA LEU A 291 24.76 3.37 12.22
C LEU A 291 25.38 2.70 10.98
N LYS A 292 26.65 2.30 11.05
CA LYS A 292 27.32 1.62 9.93
C LYS A 292 26.82 0.20 9.78
N GLU A 293 26.44 -0.47 10.86
CA GLU A 293 25.76 -1.77 10.78
C GLU A 293 24.39 -1.65 10.08
N LEU A 294 23.56 -0.66 10.45
CA LEU A 294 22.28 -0.40 9.77
C LEU A 294 22.47 -0.09 8.28
N ASP A 295 23.44 0.76 7.95
CA ASP A 295 23.74 1.17 6.58
C ASP A 295 24.21 -0.01 5.73
N ARG A 296 25.12 -0.84 6.25
CA ARG A 296 25.57 -2.08 5.57
C ARG A 296 24.45 -3.08 5.38
N ALA A 297 23.47 -3.13 6.28
CA ALA A 297 22.24 -3.90 6.12
C ALA A 297 21.25 -3.25 5.13
N GLY A 298 21.57 -2.06 4.61
CA GLY A 298 20.76 -1.21 3.74
C GLY A 298 19.45 -0.74 4.40
N LYS A 299 19.42 -0.67 5.73
CA LYS A 299 18.21 -0.31 6.49
C LYS A 299 18.00 1.20 6.61
N ILE A 300 18.95 2.00 6.11
CA ILE A 300 18.86 3.46 6.11
C ILE A 300 18.31 3.94 4.77
N HIS A 301 17.33 4.84 4.83
CA HIS A 301 16.70 5.44 3.68
C HIS A 301 16.76 6.97 3.78
N PHE A 302 17.38 7.60 2.79
CA PHE A 302 17.60 9.04 2.75
C PHE A 302 16.58 9.71 1.83
N TYR A 303 15.88 10.72 2.33
CA TYR A 303 14.91 11.52 1.58
C TYR A 303 15.10 13.00 1.81
N GLU A 304 14.69 13.80 0.83
CA GLU A 304 14.72 15.25 0.95
C GLU A 304 13.33 15.86 0.72
N THR A 305 13.04 16.96 1.39
CA THR A 305 11.88 17.82 1.07
C THR A 305 12.33 19.16 0.54
N ASP A 306 11.63 19.71 -0.45
CA ASP A 306 12.03 20.96 -1.11
C ASP A 306 11.83 22.23 -0.27
N GLY A 307 11.05 22.14 0.82
CA GLY A 307 10.70 23.24 1.72
C GLY A 307 11.74 23.56 2.78
N ASP A 308 11.40 24.54 3.62
CA ASP A 308 12.09 24.88 4.87
C ASP A 308 11.68 23.88 5.98
N HIS A 309 12.22 24.06 7.18
CA HIS A 309 12.07 23.18 8.33
C HIS A 309 10.60 22.81 8.60
N LEU A 310 10.32 21.51 8.56
CA LEU A 310 9.00 20.88 8.76
C LEU A 310 7.88 21.36 7.81
N VAL A 311 8.23 22.02 6.72
CA VAL A 311 7.29 22.31 5.61
C VAL A 311 7.18 21.05 4.74
N ILE A 312 6.37 20.09 5.19
CA ILE A 312 6.19 18.78 4.57
C ILE A 312 4.76 18.66 4.04
N SER A 313 4.60 18.22 2.78
CA SER A 313 3.28 17.99 2.21
C SER A 313 2.63 16.72 2.77
N ASP A 314 1.29 16.71 2.89
CA ASP A 314 0.54 15.52 3.31
C ASP A 314 0.90 14.29 2.45
N GLN A 315 1.05 14.49 1.13
CA GLN A 315 1.45 13.44 0.19
C GLN A 315 2.84 12.85 0.51
N THR A 316 3.79 13.69 0.94
CA THR A 316 5.13 13.25 1.33
C THR A 316 5.10 12.40 2.59
N ILE A 317 4.32 12.79 3.61
CA ILE A 317 4.15 12.02 4.85
C ILE A 317 3.58 10.63 4.53
N ILE A 318 2.59 10.56 3.65
CA ILE A 318 1.99 9.31 3.18
C ILE A 318 3.03 8.46 2.41
N GLN A 319 3.76 9.08 1.46
CA GLN A 319 4.75 8.37 0.63
C GLN A 319 5.89 7.78 1.46
N LEU A 320 6.46 8.54 2.40
CA LEU A 320 7.54 8.09 3.27
C LEU A 320 7.14 6.85 4.08
N HIS A 321 5.87 6.75 4.47
CA HIS A 321 5.35 5.60 5.20
C HIS A 321 4.96 4.43 4.30
N ILE A 322 4.35 4.67 3.13
CA ILE A 322 4.05 3.61 2.15
C ILE A 322 5.35 2.92 1.68
N PHE A 323 6.46 3.67 1.56
CA PHE A 323 7.76 3.12 1.19
C PHE A 323 8.35 2.20 2.28
N GLN A 324 8.02 2.39 3.57
CA GLN A 324 8.39 1.45 4.63
C GLN A 324 7.75 0.07 4.41
N MET A 325 6.47 0.05 4.01
CA MET A 325 5.77 -1.21 3.76
C MET A 325 6.40 -1.97 2.57
N SER A 326 6.89 -1.27 1.54
CA SER A 326 7.52 -1.92 0.39
C SER A 326 8.96 -2.40 0.67
N THR A 327 9.81 -1.63 1.35
CA THR A 327 11.22 -2.04 1.61
C THR A 327 11.38 -3.06 2.73
N ILE A 328 10.51 -3.06 3.74
CA ILE A 328 10.47 -4.08 4.81
C ILE A 328 9.97 -5.42 4.26
N LEU A 329 9.00 -5.38 3.33
CA LEU A 329 8.58 -6.55 2.54
C LEU A 329 9.78 -7.16 1.80
N LEU A 330 10.62 -6.34 1.16
CA LEU A 330 11.75 -6.82 0.38
C LEU A 330 12.85 -7.50 1.24
N LYS A 331 13.01 -7.13 2.52
CA LYS A 331 14.16 -7.57 3.35
C LYS A 331 13.85 -8.62 4.40
N ARG A 332 12.64 -8.65 4.98
CA ARG A 332 12.26 -9.73 5.93
C ARG A 332 11.97 -11.06 5.24
N VAL A 333 11.60 -11.01 3.95
CA VAL A 333 11.43 -12.20 3.13
C VAL A 333 12.75 -12.97 2.96
N ALA A 334 13.90 -12.28 2.94
CA ALA A 334 15.21 -12.91 2.82
C ALA A 334 15.69 -13.70 4.06
N LYS A 335 15.05 -13.54 5.24
CA LYS A 335 15.55 -14.10 6.53
C LYS A 335 14.65 -15.19 7.15
N ILE A 336 13.42 -15.40 6.67
CA ILE A 336 12.42 -16.34 7.25
C ILE A 336 12.43 -17.70 6.51
N GLY A 337 13.58 -18.12 5.99
CA GLY A 337 13.78 -19.48 5.46
C GLY A 337 13.99 -20.50 6.57
N THR A 338 12.94 -20.84 7.35
CA THR A 338 12.99 -21.98 8.30
C THR A 338 11.80 -22.93 8.11
N ILE A 339 11.95 -23.82 7.12
CA ILE A 339 11.53 -25.23 7.02
C ILE A 339 10.03 -25.61 7.13
N GLY A 340 9.17 -24.91 7.89
CA GLY A 340 7.77 -25.32 8.10
C GLY A 340 6.73 -24.76 7.11
N THR A 341 6.90 -23.53 6.65
CA THR A 341 5.92 -22.80 5.79
C THR A 341 6.06 -23.07 4.30
N CYS A 342 7.22 -23.55 3.85
CA CYS A 342 7.45 -23.93 2.44
C CYS A 342 6.55 -25.06 1.95
N ALA A 343 6.19 -26.00 2.83
CA ALA A 343 5.36 -27.13 2.47
C ALA A 343 3.92 -26.72 2.13
N THR A 344 3.29 -25.87 2.96
CA THR A 344 1.91 -25.41 2.76
C THR A 344 1.78 -24.51 1.54
N TYR A 345 2.78 -23.65 1.29
CA TYR A 345 2.80 -22.79 0.11
C TYR A 345 3.09 -23.59 -1.17
N GLY A 346 4.05 -24.51 -1.13
CA GLY A 346 4.29 -25.47 -2.21
C GLY A 346 3.03 -26.28 -2.53
N ALA A 347 2.33 -26.78 -1.52
CA ALA A 347 1.05 -27.45 -1.67
C ALA A 347 -0.04 -26.53 -2.26
N GLY A 348 -0.06 -25.24 -1.87
CA GLY A 348 -0.92 -24.21 -2.46
C GLY A 348 -0.68 -24.03 -3.96
N LEU A 349 0.57 -23.88 -4.38
CA LEU A 349 0.92 -23.74 -5.80
C LEU A 349 0.63 -25.02 -6.59
N ILE A 350 0.95 -26.19 -6.02
CA ILE A 350 0.62 -27.50 -6.62
C ILE A 350 -0.89 -27.64 -6.78
N SER A 351 -1.67 -27.25 -5.77
CA SER A 351 -3.13 -27.31 -5.83
C SER A 351 -3.70 -26.47 -6.96
N LEU A 352 -3.17 -25.25 -7.16
CA LEU A 352 -3.56 -24.40 -8.28
C LEU A 352 -3.12 -24.98 -9.63
N TYR A 353 -1.94 -25.61 -9.70
CA TYR A 353 -1.44 -26.23 -10.93
C TYR A 353 -2.23 -27.47 -11.34
N VAL A 354 -2.68 -28.26 -10.35
CA VAL A 354 -3.49 -29.47 -10.57
C VAL A 354 -4.91 -29.10 -10.93
N ASP A 355 -5.53 -28.17 -10.20
CA ASP A 355 -6.94 -27.79 -10.37
C ASP A 355 -7.16 -26.68 -11.42
N ALA A 356 -6.09 -26.14 -12.02
CA ALA A 356 -6.20 -25.17 -13.11
C ALA A 356 -7.02 -25.78 -14.27
N PRO A 357 -8.08 -25.08 -14.74
CA PRO A 357 -8.86 -25.53 -15.88
C PRO A 357 -7.98 -25.76 -17.11
N GLN A 358 -8.37 -26.71 -17.95
CA GLN A 358 -7.72 -26.93 -19.25
C GLN A 358 -8.50 -26.21 -20.35
N ALA A 359 -7.79 -25.72 -21.36
CA ALA A 359 -8.44 -25.18 -22.56
C ALA A 359 -9.27 -26.26 -23.28
N ASP A 360 -10.44 -25.88 -23.77
CA ASP A 360 -11.23 -26.71 -24.68
C ASP A 360 -10.63 -26.68 -26.09
N ILE A 361 -9.91 -27.75 -26.43
CA ILE A 361 -9.24 -27.97 -27.73
C ILE A 361 -10.05 -28.86 -28.69
N GLY A 362 -11.35 -29.10 -28.45
CA GLY A 362 -12.23 -29.76 -29.43
C GLY A 362 -12.44 -31.27 -29.25
N GLY A 363 -12.29 -31.79 -28.02
CA GLY A 363 -12.46 -33.21 -27.69
C GLY A 363 -13.85 -33.64 -27.19
N GLY A 364 -14.85 -32.75 -27.19
CA GLY A 364 -16.26 -33.10 -27.04
C GLY A 364 -16.77 -33.51 -25.65
N ARG A 365 -15.94 -33.86 -24.66
CA ARG A 365 -16.38 -34.06 -23.27
C ARG A 365 -15.32 -33.62 -22.26
N ARG A 366 -15.79 -32.87 -21.27
CA ARG A 366 -15.09 -32.47 -20.04
C ARG A 366 -14.60 -33.71 -19.29
N ARG A 367 -13.36 -33.70 -18.77
CA ARG A 367 -13.01 -34.54 -17.61
C ARG A 367 -13.75 -33.95 -16.42
N ASP A 368 -14.51 -34.79 -15.71
CA ASP A 368 -15.32 -34.37 -14.56
C ASP A 368 -14.52 -33.48 -13.60
N LYS A 369 -15.17 -32.40 -13.12
CA LYS A 369 -14.60 -31.50 -12.11
C LYS A 369 -14.54 -32.27 -10.81
N GLU A 370 -13.38 -32.80 -10.48
CA GLU A 370 -13.01 -32.89 -9.07
C GLU A 370 -12.00 -31.79 -8.82
N GLN A 371 -12.44 -30.72 -8.15
CA GLN A 371 -11.48 -29.91 -7.41
C GLN A 371 -10.82 -30.88 -6.42
N VAL A 372 -9.58 -31.27 -6.70
CA VAL A 372 -8.87 -32.25 -5.89
C VAL A 372 -8.54 -31.63 -4.54
N PHE A 373 -8.32 -30.32 -4.52
CA PHE A 373 -7.90 -29.59 -3.34
C PHE A 373 -8.94 -28.58 -2.84
N PRO A 374 -8.99 -28.34 -1.51
CA PRO A 374 -9.95 -27.43 -0.92
C PRO A 374 -9.61 -25.97 -1.24
N GLY A 375 -10.64 -25.12 -1.37
CA GLY A 375 -10.48 -23.73 -1.79
C GLY A 375 -9.62 -22.85 -0.86
N TRP A 376 -9.45 -23.22 0.42
CA TRP A 376 -8.52 -22.53 1.32
C TRP A 376 -7.06 -22.73 0.88
N LEU A 377 -6.72 -23.90 0.34
CA LEU A 377 -5.37 -24.21 -0.14
C LEU A 377 -5.08 -23.46 -1.44
N HIS A 378 -6.08 -23.34 -2.32
CA HIS A 378 -5.98 -22.43 -3.46
C HIS A 378 -5.73 -20.99 -3.01
N ASN A 379 -6.45 -20.50 -1.99
CA ASN A 379 -6.27 -19.13 -1.50
C ASN A 379 -4.84 -18.87 -1.03
N VAL A 380 -4.20 -19.83 -0.37
CA VAL A 380 -2.77 -19.76 -0.02
C VAL A 380 -1.91 -19.63 -1.27
N GLY A 381 -2.13 -20.48 -2.29
CA GLY A 381 -1.39 -20.41 -3.55
C GLY A 381 -1.64 -19.13 -4.37
N ARG A 382 -2.77 -18.44 -4.15
CA ARG A 382 -3.16 -17.22 -4.89
C ARG A 382 -2.51 -15.95 -4.35
N VAL A 383 -2.06 -15.94 -3.09
CA VAL A 383 -1.45 -14.76 -2.42
C VAL A 383 -0.43 -14.03 -3.30
N PRO A 384 0.58 -14.70 -3.88
CA PRO A 384 1.65 -14.04 -4.64
C PRO A 384 1.11 -13.30 -5.85
N THR A 385 0.30 -13.98 -6.67
CA THR A 385 -0.26 -13.42 -7.90
C THR A 385 -1.15 -12.22 -7.60
N VAL A 386 -2.04 -12.36 -6.62
CA VAL A 386 -2.97 -11.29 -6.24
C VAL A 386 -2.21 -10.08 -5.71
N MET A 387 -1.22 -10.28 -4.85
CA MET A 387 -0.44 -9.20 -4.27
C MET A 387 0.44 -8.50 -5.30
N ALA A 388 1.13 -9.26 -6.15
CA ALA A 388 1.98 -8.71 -7.20
C ALA A 388 1.18 -7.90 -8.22
N ALA A 389 0.07 -8.47 -8.73
CA ALA A 389 -0.81 -7.77 -9.66
C ALA A 389 -1.38 -6.49 -9.03
N THR A 390 -1.83 -6.55 -7.77
CA THR A 390 -2.37 -5.38 -7.07
C THR A 390 -1.31 -4.29 -6.89
N ALA A 391 -0.10 -4.64 -6.46
CA ALA A 391 0.99 -3.68 -6.24
C ALA A 391 1.39 -2.97 -7.54
N VAL A 392 1.57 -3.74 -8.61
CA VAL A 392 1.88 -3.20 -9.94
C VAL A 392 0.75 -2.28 -10.42
N SER A 393 -0.50 -2.72 -10.30
CA SER A 393 -1.67 -1.92 -10.68
C SER A 393 -1.80 -0.61 -9.92
N LYS A 394 -1.62 -0.63 -8.61
CA LYS A 394 -1.64 0.61 -7.81
C LYS A 394 -0.46 1.52 -8.14
N MET A 395 0.75 0.96 -8.36
CA MET A 395 1.92 1.75 -8.76
C MET A 395 1.65 2.49 -10.08
N TYR A 396 1.23 1.81 -11.15
CA TYR A 396 1.05 2.50 -12.41
C TYR A 396 -0.19 3.40 -12.43
N LEU A 397 -1.28 3.10 -11.70
CA LEU A 397 -2.48 3.95 -11.70
C LEU A 397 -2.38 5.18 -10.80
N HIS A 398 -1.70 5.08 -9.66
CA HIS A 398 -1.63 6.15 -8.66
C HIS A 398 -0.29 6.88 -8.60
N VAL A 399 0.81 6.22 -8.95
CA VAL A 399 2.16 6.83 -8.91
C VAL A 399 2.55 7.36 -10.29
N LEU A 400 2.41 6.54 -11.33
CA LEU A 400 2.80 6.92 -12.69
C LEU A 400 1.70 7.66 -13.44
N ASN A 401 0.46 7.54 -12.99
CA ASN A 401 -0.73 8.15 -13.59
C ASN A 401 -1.59 8.76 -12.46
N ARG A 402 -2.66 9.46 -12.84
CA ARG A 402 -3.68 9.94 -11.92
C ARG A 402 -4.94 9.10 -12.08
N LEU A 403 -5.42 8.48 -11.00
CA LEU A 403 -6.71 7.79 -10.97
C LEU A 403 -7.71 8.58 -10.13
N THR A 404 -8.90 8.83 -10.68
CA THR A 404 -10.04 9.35 -9.93
C THR A 404 -11.22 8.40 -10.06
N CYS A 405 -12.01 8.25 -9.00
CA CYS A 405 -13.18 7.38 -9.00
C CYS A 405 -14.37 8.05 -8.32
N ASP A 406 -15.50 8.08 -9.02
CA ASP A 406 -16.80 8.50 -8.48
C ASP A 406 -17.67 7.27 -8.19
N GLY A 407 -18.45 7.30 -7.11
CA GLY A 407 -19.42 6.24 -6.76
C GLY A 407 -18.84 4.99 -6.11
N ASN A 408 -17.55 4.98 -5.76
CA ASN A 408 -16.85 3.81 -5.21
C ASN A 408 -17.49 3.28 -3.91
N GLU A 409 -18.13 4.17 -3.14
CA GLU A 409 -18.90 3.84 -1.95
C GLU A 409 -19.99 2.78 -2.21
N VAL A 410 -20.64 2.81 -3.37
CA VAL A 410 -21.68 1.84 -3.76
C VAL A 410 -21.09 0.44 -3.89
N LEU A 411 -19.90 0.33 -4.51
CA LEU A 411 -19.19 -0.93 -4.64
C LEU A 411 -18.70 -1.43 -3.27
N LEU A 412 -18.12 -0.55 -2.46
CA LEU A 412 -17.63 -0.91 -1.12
C LEU A 412 -18.75 -1.37 -0.20
N GLU A 413 -19.91 -0.74 -0.24
CA GLU A 413 -21.09 -1.14 0.53
C GLU A 413 -21.55 -2.55 0.14
N ASN A 414 -21.65 -2.84 -1.14
CA ASN A 414 -22.05 -4.17 -1.62
C ASN A 414 -20.96 -5.25 -1.41
N LEU A 415 -19.68 -4.86 -1.29
CA LEU A 415 -18.63 -5.78 -0.89
C LEU A 415 -18.63 -6.10 0.61
N LYS A 416 -19.11 -5.16 1.45
CA LYS A 416 -19.17 -5.32 2.91
C LYS A 416 -20.48 -5.95 3.39
N ASN A 417 -21.60 -5.45 2.89
CA ASN A 417 -22.92 -5.61 3.52
C ASN A 417 -23.90 -6.44 2.66
N ARG A 418 -23.49 -6.96 1.49
CA ARG A 418 -24.40 -7.79 0.69
C ARG A 418 -24.88 -9.01 1.48
N PRO A 419 -26.15 -9.42 1.34
CA PRO A 419 -26.67 -10.62 2.00
C PRO A 419 -25.82 -11.85 1.69
N LYS A 420 -25.62 -12.71 2.71
CA LYS A 420 -24.88 -13.97 2.55
C LYS A 420 -25.57 -14.85 1.51
N GLY A 421 -24.79 -15.39 0.57
CA GLY A 421 -25.31 -16.19 -0.55
C GLY A 421 -25.81 -15.39 -1.75
N LYS A 422 -25.94 -14.06 -1.65
CA LYS A 422 -26.26 -13.20 -2.81
C LYS A 422 -24.97 -12.82 -3.53
N ALA A 423 -24.88 -13.17 -4.81
CA ALA A 423 -23.72 -12.82 -5.64
C ALA A 423 -23.66 -11.32 -5.96
N LEU A 424 -22.45 -10.85 -6.22
CA LEU A 424 -22.17 -9.53 -6.77
C LEU A 424 -21.65 -9.72 -8.19
N LEU A 425 -22.27 -9.05 -9.17
CA LEU A 425 -21.86 -9.06 -10.56
C LEU A 425 -21.50 -7.63 -10.98
N THR A 426 -20.21 -7.37 -11.20
CA THR A 426 -19.77 -6.09 -11.76
C THR A 426 -19.66 -6.18 -13.28
N VAL A 427 -20.13 -5.18 -14.00
CA VAL A 427 -20.06 -5.11 -15.47
C VAL A 427 -19.38 -3.82 -15.91
N SER A 428 -18.47 -3.86 -16.88
CA SER A 428 -17.81 -2.65 -17.38
C SER A 428 -17.46 -2.70 -18.87
N ASN A 429 -17.17 -1.53 -19.44
CA ASN A 429 -16.47 -1.45 -20.71
C ASN A 429 -15.07 -2.10 -20.60
N HIS A 430 -14.49 -2.46 -21.74
CA HIS A 430 -13.20 -3.13 -21.87
C HIS A 430 -12.35 -2.46 -22.95
N THR A 431 -11.42 -1.60 -22.53
CA THR A 431 -10.60 -0.78 -23.42
C THR A 431 -9.10 -1.07 -23.33
N ALA A 432 -8.66 -1.92 -22.40
CA ALA A 432 -7.26 -2.34 -22.28
C ALA A 432 -7.10 -3.75 -21.67
N THR A 433 -5.95 -4.38 -21.95
CA THR A 433 -5.58 -5.71 -21.40
C THR A 433 -5.44 -5.72 -19.87
N VAL A 434 -5.25 -4.55 -19.26
CA VAL A 434 -5.04 -4.38 -17.81
C VAL A 434 -6.28 -3.87 -17.07
N ASP A 435 -7.43 -3.80 -17.73
CA ASP A 435 -8.68 -3.33 -17.10
C ASP A 435 -9.05 -4.17 -15.89
N ASP A 436 -9.04 -5.50 -16.05
CA ASP A 436 -9.45 -6.43 -15.01
C ASP A 436 -8.61 -6.22 -13.74
N PRO A 437 -7.30 -6.49 -13.68
CA PRO A 437 -6.55 -6.27 -12.44
C PRO A 437 -6.47 -4.78 -12.05
N GLY A 438 -6.37 -3.89 -13.04
CA GLY A 438 -6.09 -2.47 -12.87
C GLY A 438 -7.19 -1.73 -12.14
N ILE A 439 -8.42 -1.75 -12.68
CA ILE A 439 -9.51 -0.90 -12.19
C ILE A 439 -9.81 -1.22 -10.72
N PHE A 440 -9.99 -2.50 -10.39
CA PHE A 440 -10.31 -2.91 -9.03
C PHE A 440 -9.15 -2.71 -8.06
N ALA A 441 -7.91 -2.96 -8.48
CA ALA A 441 -6.75 -2.62 -7.65
C ALA A 441 -6.63 -1.10 -7.44
N GLY A 442 -7.00 -0.30 -8.44
CA GLY A 442 -6.98 1.15 -8.39
C GLY A 442 -8.00 1.71 -7.40
N ILE A 443 -9.27 1.32 -7.54
CA ILE A 443 -10.38 1.94 -6.80
C ILE A 443 -10.62 1.33 -5.41
N LEU A 444 -10.20 0.08 -5.16
CA LEU A 444 -10.43 -0.57 -3.87
C LEU A 444 -9.28 -0.37 -2.88
N PRO A 445 -9.57 -0.28 -1.57
CA PRO A 445 -8.54 -0.33 -0.56
C PRO A 445 -7.96 -1.74 -0.47
N TRP A 446 -6.72 -1.84 0.00
CA TRP A 446 -6.00 -3.10 0.11
C TRP A 446 -6.79 -4.18 0.89
N SER A 447 -7.62 -3.81 1.86
CA SER A 447 -8.44 -4.74 2.65
C SER A 447 -9.43 -5.58 1.83
N PHE A 448 -9.79 -5.17 0.61
CA PHE A 448 -10.64 -5.93 -0.32
C PHE A 448 -9.86 -6.72 -1.37
N LEU A 449 -8.54 -6.49 -1.47
CA LEU A 449 -7.65 -7.08 -2.46
C LEU A 449 -6.88 -8.25 -1.82
N THR A 450 -7.63 -9.29 -1.44
CA THR A 450 -7.10 -10.54 -0.85
C THR A 450 -7.66 -11.75 -1.61
N PRO A 451 -6.96 -12.91 -1.64
CA PRO A 451 -7.40 -14.08 -2.41
C PRO A 451 -8.84 -14.53 -2.15
N SER A 452 -9.33 -14.42 -0.92
CA SER A 452 -10.71 -14.81 -0.57
C SER A 452 -11.75 -13.79 -1.04
N ARG A 453 -11.37 -12.52 -1.24
CA ARG A 453 -12.31 -11.41 -1.48
C ARG A 453 -12.30 -10.89 -2.91
N ILE A 454 -11.25 -11.13 -3.70
CA ILE A 454 -11.22 -10.69 -5.10
C ILE A 454 -12.25 -11.43 -5.96
N ARG A 455 -12.75 -10.73 -7.00
CA ARG A 455 -13.68 -11.25 -7.99
C ARG A 455 -13.08 -12.37 -8.83
N TRP A 456 -13.96 -13.23 -9.34
CA TRP A 456 -13.71 -14.04 -10.52
C TRP A 456 -13.96 -13.26 -11.80
N SER A 457 -13.20 -13.56 -12.84
CA SER A 457 -13.34 -12.93 -14.17
C SER A 457 -13.14 -13.96 -15.27
N LEU A 458 -13.31 -13.56 -16.53
CA LEU A 458 -13.13 -14.39 -17.71
C LEU A 458 -11.95 -13.89 -18.55
N CYS A 459 -11.21 -14.81 -19.15
CA CYS A 459 -10.22 -14.50 -20.18
C CYS A 459 -10.30 -15.47 -21.35
N SER A 460 -9.95 -15.00 -22.54
CA SER A 460 -9.94 -15.83 -23.74
C SER A 460 -8.94 -16.98 -23.58
N GLN A 461 -9.44 -18.21 -23.69
CA GLN A 461 -8.61 -19.39 -23.50
C GLN A 461 -7.45 -19.44 -24.50
N GLU A 462 -7.64 -18.88 -25.70
CA GLU A 462 -6.63 -18.86 -26.75
C GLU A 462 -5.39 -18.05 -26.36
N TYR A 463 -5.54 -17.06 -25.46
CA TYR A 463 -4.43 -16.28 -24.92
C TYR A 463 -3.92 -16.83 -23.58
N CYS A 464 -4.81 -17.32 -22.73
CA CYS A 464 -4.50 -17.58 -21.33
C CYS A 464 -4.29 -19.05 -20.96
N TYR A 465 -4.96 -19.97 -21.68
CA TYR A 465 -5.05 -21.38 -21.29
C TYR A 465 -4.47 -22.36 -22.33
N THR A 466 -4.24 -21.92 -23.57
CA THR A 466 -3.58 -22.74 -24.61
C THR A 466 -2.06 -22.68 -24.59
N LYS A 467 -1.48 -21.81 -23.74
CA LYS A 467 -0.02 -21.56 -23.67
C LYS A 467 0.72 -22.51 -22.72
N GLY A 468 0.07 -23.58 -22.29
CA GLY A 468 0.58 -24.56 -21.35
C GLY A 468 0.06 -24.36 -19.92
N ARG A 469 0.36 -25.33 -19.05
CA ARG A 469 -0.20 -25.37 -17.69
C ARG A 469 0.27 -24.25 -16.78
N LEU A 470 1.50 -23.77 -16.93
CA LEU A 470 2.00 -22.67 -16.09
C LEU A 470 1.24 -21.37 -16.35
N ALA A 471 0.99 -21.03 -17.60
CA ALA A 471 0.14 -19.89 -17.96
C ALA A 471 -1.30 -20.08 -17.44
N SER A 472 -1.87 -21.27 -17.61
CA SER A 472 -3.20 -21.61 -17.09
C SER A 472 -3.27 -21.43 -15.57
N THR A 473 -2.25 -21.88 -14.85
CA THR A 473 -2.13 -21.76 -13.39
C THR A 473 -2.04 -20.30 -12.97
N LEU A 474 -1.30 -19.47 -13.70
CA LEU A 474 -1.18 -18.04 -13.42
C LEU A 474 -2.54 -17.33 -13.53
N PHE A 475 -3.26 -17.51 -14.63
CA PHE A 475 -4.59 -16.92 -14.78
C PHE A 475 -5.61 -17.49 -13.79
N TYR A 476 -5.55 -18.80 -13.52
CA TYR A 476 -6.39 -19.41 -12.49
C TYR A 476 -6.10 -18.87 -11.09
N SER A 477 -4.83 -18.58 -10.78
CA SER A 477 -4.41 -17.97 -9.52
C SER A 477 -4.91 -16.52 -9.39
N ALA A 478 -5.11 -15.82 -10.50
CA ALA A 478 -5.75 -14.50 -10.54
C ALA A 478 -7.29 -14.56 -10.47
N LYS A 479 -7.88 -15.76 -10.27
CA LYS A 479 -9.32 -16.05 -10.38
C LYS A 479 -9.91 -15.72 -11.76
N THR A 480 -9.15 -15.95 -12.81
CA THR A 480 -9.61 -15.73 -14.18
C THR A 480 -9.87 -17.07 -14.85
N LEU A 481 -11.13 -17.38 -15.16
CA LEU A 481 -11.53 -18.62 -15.82
C LEU A 481 -11.47 -18.49 -17.35
N PRO A 482 -11.22 -19.60 -18.08
CA PRO A 482 -11.19 -19.55 -19.53
C PRO A 482 -12.59 -19.30 -20.11
N ILE A 483 -12.65 -18.63 -21.26
CA ILE A 483 -13.81 -18.58 -22.14
C ILE A 483 -13.36 -18.78 -23.59
N LYS A 484 -14.12 -19.52 -24.39
CA LYS A 484 -13.83 -19.77 -25.81
C LYS A 484 -14.53 -18.73 -26.67
N ARG A 485 -13.76 -18.04 -27.52
CA ARG A 485 -14.31 -17.04 -28.43
C ARG A 485 -15.11 -17.73 -29.53
N GLY A 486 -16.28 -17.19 -29.85
CA GLY A 486 -17.16 -17.72 -30.90
C GLY A 486 -17.96 -18.97 -30.52
N ALA A 487 -17.77 -19.56 -29.32
CA ALA A 487 -18.47 -20.78 -28.90
C ALA A 487 -19.93 -20.57 -28.44
N GLY A 488 -20.47 -19.35 -28.56
CA GLY A 488 -21.83 -19.03 -28.14
C GLY A 488 -22.04 -18.99 -26.62
N ILE A 489 -23.31 -18.88 -26.21
CA ILE A 489 -23.73 -18.74 -24.80
C ILE A 489 -23.94 -20.08 -24.09
N ASN A 490 -23.93 -21.19 -24.84
CA ASN A 490 -24.13 -22.53 -24.29
C ASN A 490 -22.81 -23.26 -24.00
N GLN A 491 -21.67 -22.60 -24.21
CA GLN A 491 -20.38 -23.18 -23.84
C GLN A 491 -20.30 -23.49 -22.34
N GLU A 492 -19.74 -24.64 -22.00
CA GLU A 492 -19.50 -25.06 -20.61
C GLU A 492 -18.60 -24.10 -19.84
N LEU A 493 -17.68 -23.41 -20.53
CA LEU A 493 -16.81 -22.40 -19.92
C LEU A 493 -17.60 -21.21 -19.33
N LEU A 494 -18.77 -20.89 -19.90
CA LEU A 494 -19.67 -19.88 -19.34
C LEU A 494 -20.45 -20.44 -18.13
N HIS A 495 -20.69 -21.75 -18.11
CA HIS A 495 -21.29 -22.43 -16.97
C HIS A 495 -20.35 -22.39 -15.74
N ASP A 496 -19.04 -22.52 -15.96
CA ASP A 496 -18.04 -22.48 -14.88
C ASP A 496 -18.04 -21.16 -14.09
N ILE A 497 -18.21 -20.02 -14.77
CA ILE A 497 -18.34 -18.73 -14.09
C ILE A 497 -19.74 -18.54 -13.49
N PHE A 498 -20.78 -19.13 -14.10
CA PHE A 498 -22.14 -19.13 -13.57
C PHE A 498 -22.24 -19.84 -12.22
N GLU A 499 -21.54 -20.97 -12.03
CA GLU A 499 -21.46 -21.64 -10.73
C GLU A 499 -20.96 -20.69 -9.62
N ARG A 500 -20.04 -19.76 -9.94
CA ARG A 500 -19.57 -18.75 -8.96
C ARG A 500 -20.65 -17.76 -8.56
N ILE A 501 -21.57 -17.45 -9.48
CA ILE A 501 -22.75 -16.62 -9.18
C ILE A 501 -23.71 -17.38 -8.27
N GLN A 502 -23.92 -18.67 -8.54
CA GLN A 502 -24.75 -19.53 -7.68
C GLN A 502 -24.17 -19.69 -6.26
N ASP A 503 -22.84 -19.73 -6.15
CA ASP A 503 -22.13 -19.75 -4.86
C ASP A 503 -22.18 -18.41 -4.09
N GLY A 504 -22.84 -17.38 -4.62
CA GLY A 504 -22.91 -16.06 -4.01
C GLY A 504 -21.59 -15.27 -4.07
N GLN A 505 -20.67 -15.64 -4.97
CA GLN A 505 -19.37 -15.00 -5.09
C GLN A 505 -19.43 -13.70 -5.89
N TRP A 506 -18.32 -12.97 -5.89
CA TRP A 506 -18.16 -11.78 -6.71
C TRP A 506 -17.59 -12.18 -8.08
N VAL A 507 -18.31 -11.83 -9.14
CA VAL A 507 -17.94 -12.06 -10.53
C VAL A 507 -17.87 -10.71 -11.27
N HIS A 508 -16.91 -10.58 -12.17
CA HIS A 508 -16.82 -9.46 -13.09
C HIS A 508 -16.88 -9.94 -14.54
N ILE A 509 -17.64 -9.22 -15.38
CA ILE A 509 -17.84 -9.52 -16.79
C ILE A 509 -17.62 -8.26 -17.62
N PHE A 510 -16.86 -8.41 -18.70
CA PHE A 510 -16.77 -7.45 -19.80
C PHE A 510 -17.75 -7.87 -20.91
N PRO A 511 -18.98 -7.33 -20.95
CA PRO A 511 -20.00 -7.77 -21.89
C PRO A 511 -19.67 -7.45 -23.36
N GLU A 512 -18.65 -6.66 -23.66
CA GLU A 512 -18.14 -6.48 -25.03
C GLU A 512 -17.49 -7.76 -25.59
N GLY A 513 -16.94 -8.60 -24.71
CA GLY A 513 -16.33 -9.89 -25.06
C GLY A 513 -15.03 -9.79 -25.87
N LYS A 514 -14.52 -8.58 -26.09
CA LYS A 514 -13.18 -8.25 -26.62
C LYS A 514 -12.78 -6.87 -26.08
N ILE A 515 -11.50 -6.51 -26.22
CA ILE A 515 -11.03 -5.15 -26.01
C ILE A 515 -11.50 -4.30 -27.20
N THR A 516 -12.06 -3.12 -26.90
CA THR A 516 -12.49 -2.12 -27.88
C THR A 516 -11.82 -0.80 -27.53
N GLN A 517 -10.90 -0.30 -28.37
CA GLN A 517 -10.21 0.98 -28.12
C GLN A 517 -10.81 2.17 -28.89
N ASP A 518 -11.56 1.88 -29.95
CA ASP A 518 -12.12 2.88 -30.86
C ASP A 518 -13.61 3.12 -30.58
N GLY A 519 -13.93 4.32 -30.08
CA GLY A 519 -15.30 4.82 -29.98
C GLY A 519 -16.09 4.46 -28.70
N SER A 520 -17.39 4.73 -28.75
CA SER A 520 -18.37 4.47 -27.67
C SER A 520 -18.56 2.97 -27.40
N LEU A 521 -19.01 2.61 -26.20
CA LEU A 521 -19.32 1.23 -25.76
C LEU A 521 -19.85 0.30 -26.87
N GLY A 522 -19.20 -0.85 -27.08
CA GLY A 522 -19.75 -1.92 -27.92
C GLY A 522 -18.74 -2.69 -28.77
N GLY A 523 -18.69 -4.02 -28.61
CA GLY A 523 -17.83 -4.93 -29.39
C GLY A 523 -18.55 -5.81 -30.41
N ARG A 524 -19.89 -5.71 -30.56
CA ARG A 524 -20.67 -6.53 -31.52
C ARG A 524 -20.75 -5.87 -32.89
N GLU A 525 -20.17 -6.53 -33.88
CA GLU A 525 -20.28 -6.20 -35.31
C GLU A 525 -21.46 -6.97 -35.95
N GLY A 526 -22.12 -6.39 -36.95
CA GLY A 526 -23.15 -7.05 -37.74
C GLY A 526 -24.43 -6.23 -37.98
N PRO A 527 -25.27 -6.64 -38.96
CA PRO A 527 -26.45 -5.89 -39.40
C PRO A 527 -27.56 -5.79 -38.35
N ASP A 528 -27.59 -6.71 -37.37
CA ASP A 528 -28.62 -6.71 -36.33
C ASP A 528 -28.22 -5.92 -35.07
N ARG A 529 -27.04 -5.27 -35.04
CA ARG A 529 -26.54 -4.51 -33.88
C ARG A 529 -27.59 -3.56 -33.30
N ASP A 530 -28.29 -2.84 -34.16
CA ASP A 530 -29.27 -1.82 -33.74
C ASP A 530 -30.57 -2.45 -33.20
N LYS A 531 -30.81 -3.75 -33.47
CA LYS A 531 -31.95 -4.52 -32.95
C LYS A 531 -31.63 -5.26 -31.65
N ILE A 532 -30.46 -5.89 -31.55
CA ILE A 532 -30.09 -6.80 -30.44
C ILE A 532 -29.10 -6.20 -29.43
N GLY A 533 -28.69 -4.95 -29.62
CA GLY A 533 -27.71 -4.26 -28.79
C GLY A 533 -26.25 -4.58 -29.18
N ARG A 534 -25.34 -3.76 -28.67
CA ARG A 534 -23.89 -3.79 -28.91
C ARG A 534 -23.13 -4.75 -28.00
N LEU A 535 -23.72 -5.11 -26.86
CA LEU A 535 -23.14 -6.02 -25.88
C LEU A 535 -23.50 -7.50 -26.13
N LYS A 536 -22.62 -8.42 -25.72
CA LYS A 536 -22.86 -9.86 -25.78
C LYS A 536 -23.78 -10.29 -24.63
N TRP A 537 -24.89 -10.92 -25.01
CA TRP A 537 -25.96 -11.40 -24.12
C TRP A 537 -25.62 -12.55 -23.17
N GLY A 538 -24.36 -13.00 -23.11
CA GLY A 538 -23.93 -14.01 -22.13
C GLY A 538 -24.15 -13.52 -20.69
N VAL A 539 -23.95 -12.23 -20.42
CA VAL A 539 -24.24 -11.62 -19.11
C VAL A 539 -25.74 -11.69 -18.77
N GLY A 540 -26.61 -11.53 -19.76
CA GLY A 540 -28.06 -11.68 -19.60
C GLY A 540 -28.44 -13.10 -19.19
N LYS A 541 -27.84 -14.12 -19.81
CA LYS A 541 -28.03 -15.53 -19.42
C LYS A 541 -27.61 -15.78 -17.97
N LEU A 542 -26.45 -15.26 -17.55
CA LEU A 542 -25.95 -15.41 -16.18
C LEU A 542 -26.92 -14.85 -15.14
N ILE A 543 -27.56 -13.71 -15.42
CA ILE A 543 -28.51 -13.06 -14.50
C ILE A 543 -29.88 -13.76 -14.53
N ALA A 544 -30.41 -14.03 -15.73
CA ALA A 544 -31.73 -14.63 -15.91
C ALA A 544 -31.84 -16.01 -15.26
N ARG A 545 -30.79 -16.83 -15.41
CA ARG A 545 -30.74 -18.20 -14.89
C ARG A 545 -30.37 -18.30 -13.42
N ALA A 546 -29.86 -17.25 -12.79
CA ALA A 546 -29.49 -17.30 -11.38
C ALA A 546 -30.73 -17.57 -10.49
N ASP A 547 -30.61 -18.51 -9.56
CA ASP A 547 -31.72 -18.85 -8.65
C ASP A 547 -32.03 -17.68 -7.70
N THR A 548 -30.95 -17.08 -7.19
CA THR A 548 -30.94 -15.80 -6.49
C THR A 548 -30.38 -14.73 -7.42
N THR A 549 -31.19 -13.72 -7.75
CA THR A 549 -30.76 -12.60 -8.60
C THR A 549 -29.52 -11.91 -7.99
N PRO A 550 -28.39 -11.82 -8.71
CA PRO A 550 -27.20 -11.13 -8.21
C PRO A 550 -27.44 -9.63 -8.11
N VAL A 551 -26.70 -8.95 -7.24
CA VAL A 551 -26.58 -7.49 -7.30
C VAL A 551 -25.71 -7.14 -8.50
N VAL A 552 -26.23 -6.37 -9.46
CA VAL A 552 -25.48 -6.01 -10.67
C VAL A 552 -25.05 -4.55 -10.62
N ILE A 553 -23.74 -4.27 -10.60
CA ILE A 553 -23.19 -2.91 -10.51
C ILE A 553 -22.46 -2.57 -11.82
N PRO A 554 -22.91 -1.54 -12.57
CA PRO A 554 -22.22 -1.06 -13.76
C PRO A 554 -21.05 -0.16 -13.36
N ILE A 555 -19.93 -0.32 -14.05
CA ILE A 555 -18.71 0.48 -13.88
C ILE A 555 -18.29 0.95 -15.26
N TYR A 556 -17.98 2.23 -15.42
CA TYR A 556 -17.44 2.76 -16.66
C TYR A 556 -16.10 3.45 -16.41
N HIS A 557 -15.13 3.22 -17.28
CA HIS A 557 -13.82 3.85 -17.18
C HIS A 557 -13.37 4.46 -18.50
N VAL A 558 -12.55 5.51 -18.43
CA VAL A 558 -11.98 6.19 -19.59
C VAL A 558 -10.46 6.31 -19.47
N ASN A 559 -9.79 6.43 -20.62
CA ASN A 559 -8.34 6.58 -20.77
C ASN A 559 -7.47 5.36 -20.38
N MET A 560 -8.06 4.20 -20.08
CA MET A 560 -7.27 2.96 -19.94
C MET A 560 -6.66 2.52 -21.28
N ASN A 561 -7.32 2.80 -22.40
CA ASN A 561 -6.76 2.65 -23.75
C ASN A 561 -5.52 3.54 -24.00
N LYS A 562 -5.47 4.75 -23.43
CA LYS A 562 -4.27 5.62 -23.51
C LYS A 562 -3.11 5.07 -22.69
N LEU A 563 -3.43 4.37 -21.60
CA LEU A 563 -2.47 3.73 -20.71
C LEU A 563 -1.85 2.48 -21.35
N MET A 564 -2.66 1.63 -22.00
CA MET A 564 -2.21 0.46 -22.78
C MET A 564 -2.76 0.51 -24.21
N PRO A 565 -2.15 1.28 -25.11
CA PRO A 565 -2.63 1.39 -26.48
C PRO A 565 -2.30 0.15 -27.30
N GLN A 566 -3.18 -0.17 -28.23
CA GLN A 566 -3.05 -1.22 -29.23
C GLN A 566 -2.89 -0.62 -30.62
N ASP A 567 -2.29 -1.38 -31.53
CA ASP A 567 -2.22 -1.05 -32.95
C ASP A 567 -3.49 -1.48 -33.71
N GLU A 568 -3.49 -1.24 -35.02
CA GLU A 568 -4.58 -1.61 -35.94
C GLU A 568 -4.91 -3.11 -35.97
N ASN A 569 -3.99 -3.97 -35.51
CA ASN A 569 -4.19 -5.42 -35.41
C ASN A 569 -4.69 -5.85 -34.02
N ASN A 570 -5.00 -4.89 -33.13
CA ASN A 570 -5.30 -5.11 -31.72
C ASN A 570 -4.13 -5.72 -30.93
N GLU A 571 -2.89 -5.51 -31.38
CA GLU A 571 -1.70 -5.90 -30.64
C GLU A 571 -1.23 -4.75 -29.74
N VAL A 572 -0.83 -5.07 -28.50
CA VAL A 572 -0.37 -4.07 -27.53
C VAL A 572 0.94 -3.45 -28.01
N ILE A 573 0.98 -2.11 -28.18
CA ILE A 573 2.14 -1.38 -28.71
C ILE A 573 3.34 -1.49 -27.76
N ASN A 574 3.10 -1.36 -26.46
CA ASN A 574 4.13 -1.51 -25.43
C ASN A 574 3.59 -2.30 -24.24
N VAL A 575 4.40 -3.24 -23.77
CA VAL A 575 4.13 -4.11 -22.63
C VAL A 575 4.06 -3.32 -21.32
N LEU A 576 4.73 -2.16 -21.25
CA LEU A 576 4.69 -1.27 -20.10
C LEU A 576 3.62 -0.18 -20.27
N PRO A 577 2.78 0.05 -19.23
CA PRO A 577 1.86 1.18 -19.17
C PRO A 577 2.53 2.53 -19.44
N ARG A 578 1.86 3.39 -20.22
CA ARG A 578 2.26 4.80 -20.34
C ARG A 578 2.01 5.55 -19.03
N ALA A 579 2.87 6.51 -18.73
CA ALA A 579 2.74 7.41 -17.59
C ALA A 579 2.03 8.73 -17.98
N ASN A 580 1.65 9.51 -16.97
CA ASN A 580 1.06 10.85 -17.09
C ASN A 580 -0.32 10.90 -17.80
N ASN A 581 -1.11 9.85 -17.69
CA ASN A 581 -2.51 9.81 -18.08
C ASN A 581 -3.43 10.04 -16.87
N HIS A 582 -4.62 10.58 -17.12
CA HIS A 582 -5.69 10.66 -16.14
C HIS A 582 -6.73 9.58 -16.44
N VAL A 583 -6.76 8.54 -15.62
CA VAL A 583 -7.77 7.49 -15.65
C VAL A 583 -8.93 7.92 -14.76
N PHE A 584 -10.14 7.87 -15.31
CA PHE A 584 -11.35 8.18 -14.56
C PHE A 584 -12.25 6.95 -14.55
N VAL A 585 -12.79 6.61 -13.38
CA VAL A 585 -13.71 5.49 -13.18
C VAL A 585 -15.00 6.01 -12.55
N ARG A 586 -16.15 5.54 -13.02
CA ARG A 586 -17.45 5.79 -12.39
C ARG A 586 -18.12 4.47 -12.06
N VAL A 587 -18.50 4.32 -10.81
CA VAL A 587 -19.33 3.21 -10.33
C VAL A 587 -20.77 3.70 -10.27
N GLY A 588 -21.66 2.99 -10.95
CA GLY A 588 -23.09 3.29 -10.97
C GLY A 588 -23.87 2.61 -9.84
N GLN A 589 -25.16 2.93 -9.76
CA GLN A 589 -26.08 2.27 -8.82
C GLN A 589 -26.42 0.84 -9.26
N PRO A 590 -26.80 -0.05 -8.33
CA PRO A 590 -27.27 -1.39 -8.67
C PRO A 590 -28.44 -1.35 -9.66
N ILE A 591 -28.40 -2.20 -10.69
CA ILE A 591 -29.45 -2.27 -11.71
C ILE A 591 -30.59 -3.15 -11.22
N ASP A 592 -31.83 -2.65 -11.32
CA ASP A 592 -33.04 -3.42 -11.06
C ASP A 592 -33.55 -4.14 -12.33
N PHE A 593 -33.99 -5.38 -12.14
CA PHE A 593 -34.49 -6.27 -13.19
C PHE A 593 -35.87 -6.87 -12.84
N GLU A 594 -36.48 -6.49 -11.72
CA GLU A 594 -37.73 -7.10 -11.25
C GLU A 594 -38.91 -6.86 -12.19
N ASP A 595 -38.93 -5.72 -12.90
CA ASP A 595 -39.85 -5.46 -14.00
C ASP A 595 -39.67 -6.45 -15.17
N LEU A 596 -38.44 -6.73 -15.61
CA LEU A 596 -38.20 -7.71 -16.67
C LEU A 596 -38.55 -9.12 -16.24
N PHE A 597 -38.26 -9.49 -14.99
CA PHE A 597 -38.61 -10.82 -14.51
C PHE A 597 -40.12 -11.04 -14.43
N ARG A 598 -40.91 -9.98 -14.20
CA ARG A 598 -42.38 -10.03 -14.27
C ARG A 598 -42.88 -10.06 -15.72
N GLU A 599 -42.30 -9.25 -16.60
CA GLU A 599 -42.68 -9.20 -18.02
C GLU A 599 -42.39 -10.53 -18.73
N TYR A 600 -41.21 -11.11 -18.48
CA TYR A 600 -40.72 -12.33 -19.11
C TYR A 600 -40.78 -13.55 -18.18
N GLU A 601 -41.78 -13.60 -17.29
CA GLU A 601 -41.91 -14.69 -16.31
C GLU A 601 -41.96 -16.07 -16.98
N LYS A 602 -42.62 -16.16 -18.15
CA LYS A 602 -42.78 -17.42 -18.91
C LYS A 602 -41.48 -17.86 -19.60
N GLU A 603 -40.65 -16.91 -19.97
CA GLU A 603 -39.37 -17.12 -20.65
C GLU A 603 -38.21 -17.30 -19.67
N ARG A 604 -38.38 -16.93 -18.40
CA ARG A 604 -37.35 -17.06 -17.37
C ARG A 604 -37.25 -18.50 -16.86
N VAL A 605 -36.13 -19.16 -17.15
CA VAL A 605 -35.79 -20.47 -16.57
C VAL A 605 -34.66 -20.29 -15.56
N LYS A 606 -34.95 -20.48 -14.28
CA LYS A 606 -33.92 -20.53 -13.22
C LYS A 606 -33.15 -21.85 -13.27
N ALA A 607 -31.90 -21.86 -12.82
CA ALA A 607 -31.04 -23.04 -12.91
C ALA A 607 -31.61 -24.25 -12.16
N SER A 608 -32.25 -24.05 -11.00
CA SER A 608 -32.97 -25.11 -10.28
C SER A 608 -34.09 -25.79 -11.07
N ASN A 609 -34.64 -25.10 -12.08
CA ASN A 609 -35.72 -25.58 -12.94
C ASN A 609 -35.23 -25.96 -14.35
N ALA A 610 -33.96 -25.73 -14.68
CA ALA A 610 -33.43 -25.96 -16.01
C ALA A 610 -33.09 -27.43 -16.20
N ALA A 611 -33.57 -28.04 -17.30
CA ALA A 611 -33.22 -29.42 -17.65
C ALA A 611 -31.74 -29.56 -18.07
N SER A 612 -31.13 -28.50 -18.61
CA SER A 612 -29.73 -28.48 -19.01
C SER A 612 -29.17 -27.04 -19.06
N TRP A 613 -27.84 -26.93 -19.23
CA TRP A 613 -27.20 -25.63 -19.47
C TRP A 613 -27.51 -25.04 -20.86
N ASP A 614 -28.04 -25.83 -21.80
CA ASP A 614 -28.44 -25.30 -23.10
C ASP A 614 -29.66 -24.38 -22.97
N SER A 615 -29.60 -23.24 -23.66
CA SER A 615 -30.71 -22.28 -23.72
C SER A 615 -31.73 -22.64 -24.79
N GLU A 616 -33.00 -22.62 -24.42
CA GLU A 616 -34.12 -22.63 -25.35
C GLU A 616 -34.25 -21.27 -26.06
N GLU A 617 -34.84 -21.25 -27.27
CA GLU A 617 -34.97 -20.02 -28.05
C GLU A 617 -35.77 -18.93 -27.32
N LYS A 618 -36.82 -19.34 -26.59
CA LYS A 618 -37.69 -18.44 -25.82
C LYS A 618 -36.93 -17.65 -24.75
N GLU A 619 -35.92 -18.26 -24.11
CA GLU A 619 -35.17 -17.63 -23.01
C GLU A 619 -34.31 -16.46 -23.50
N LYS A 620 -33.88 -16.50 -24.77
CA LYS A 620 -32.96 -15.52 -25.35
C LYS A 620 -33.54 -14.11 -25.40
N ILE A 621 -34.87 -13.99 -25.44
CA ILE A 621 -35.57 -12.70 -25.43
C ILE A 621 -35.28 -11.97 -24.11
N LEU A 622 -35.44 -12.64 -22.97
CA LEU A 622 -35.10 -12.08 -21.65
C LEU A 622 -33.60 -11.77 -21.53
N TYR A 623 -32.73 -12.65 -22.05
CA TYR A 623 -31.28 -12.39 -22.01
C TYR A 623 -30.93 -11.11 -22.78
N SER A 624 -31.57 -10.90 -23.93
CA SER A 624 -31.41 -9.68 -24.73
C SER A 624 -31.90 -8.46 -23.97
N ALA A 625 -33.08 -8.51 -23.34
CA ALA A 625 -33.63 -7.40 -22.56
C ALA A 625 -32.74 -6.99 -21.37
N ILE A 626 -32.26 -7.96 -20.58
CA ILE A 626 -31.34 -7.71 -19.47
C ILE A 626 -30.04 -7.07 -19.97
N THR A 627 -29.49 -7.61 -21.07
CA THR A 627 -28.25 -7.12 -21.65
C THR A 627 -28.41 -5.69 -22.18
N ARG A 628 -29.56 -5.39 -22.79
CA ARG A 628 -29.88 -4.06 -23.26
C ARG A 628 -29.95 -3.05 -22.12
N ARG A 629 -30.52 -3.43 -20.97
CA ARG A 629 -30.53 -2.56 -19.79
C ARG A 629 -29.14 -2.29 -19.23
N ILE A 630 -28.27 -3.31 -19.24
CA ILE A 630 -26.86 -3.13 -18.85
C ILE A 630 -26.15 -2.17 -19.81
N GLU A 631 -26.42 -2.30 -21.11
CA GLU A 631 -25.88 -1.39 -22.12
C GLU A 631 -26.31 0.06 -21.87
N GLU A 632 -27.61 0.29 -21.64
CA GLU A 632 -28.16 1.61 -21.32
C GLU A 632 -27.56 2.18 -20.02
N ALA A 633 -27.38 1.35 -18.99
CA ALA A 633 -26.74 1.77 -17.75
C ALA A 633 -25.28 2.20 -17.98
N LEU A 634 -24.51 1.44 -18.76
CA LEU A 634 -23.12 1.79 -19.07
C LEU A 634 -23.01 3.04 -19.96
N LEU A 635 -23.90 3.21 -20.95
CA LEU A 635 -23.97 4.41 -21.78
C LEU A 635 -24.34 5.66 -20.97
N ASN A 636 -25.24 5.52 -19.98
CA ASN A 636 -25.57 6.61 -19.07
C ASN A 636 -24.35 7.02 -18.22
N LEU A 637 -23.55 6.06 -17.75
CA LEU A 637 -22.30 6.36 -17.04
C LEU A 637 -21.28 7.05 -17.95
N GLU A 638 -21.15 6.61 -19.20
CA GLU A 638 -20.29 7.25 -20.21
C GLU A 638 -20.67 8.72 -20.40
N GLN A 639 -21.96 9.01 -20.61
CA GLN A 639 -22.46 10.38 -20.81
C GLN A 639 -22.17 11.28 -19.59
N GLN A 640 -22.38 10.76 -18.37
CA GLN A 640 -22.09 11.50 -17.13
C GLN A 640 -20.60 11.79 -16.95
N ILE A 641 -19.71 10.91 -17.43
CA ILE A 641 -18.25 11.15 -17.39
C ILE A 641 -17.89 12.31 -18.34
N SER A 642 -18.40 12.29 -19.57
CA SER A 642 -18.10 13.33 -20.57
C SER A 642 -18.50 14.73 -20.09
N THR A 643 -19.67 14.87 -19.46
CA THR A 643 -20.14 16.16 -18.91
C THR A 643 -19.27 16.68 -17.74
N ASN A 644 -18.61 15.80 -16.99
CA ASN A 644 -17.74 16.18 -15.88
C ASN A 644 -16.30 16.50 -16.29
N ILE A 645 -15.87 16.07 -17.48
CA ILE A 645 -14.52 16.37 -18.01
C ILE A 645 -14.50 17.74 -18.71
N GLU A 646 -15.64 18.21 -19.21
CA GLU A 646 -15.80 19.54 -19.83
C GLU A 646 -15.99 20.69 -18.83
N LYS A 647 -16.20 20.39 -17.54
CA LYS A 647 -16.28 21.35 -16.43
C LYS A 647 -15.01 21.30 -15.60
#